data_AF-A0A7V8RGA2-F1
#
_entry.id   AF-A0A7V8RGA2-F1
#
_cell.length_a   1.000
_cell.length_b   1.000
_cell.length_c   1.000
_cell.angle_alpha   90.00
_cell.angle_beta   90.00
_cell.angle_gamma   90.00
#
_symmetry.space_group_name_H-M   'P 1'
#
loop_
_entity.id
_entity.type
_entity.pdbx_description
1 polymer ?
#
loop_
_entity_poly.entity_id
_entity_poly.type
_entity_poly.pdbx_seq_one_letter_code
_entity_poly.pdbx_strand_id
1 'polypeptide(L)'
;MTDYNKLSREDLIRVLLERDGVDIGGIRLTYPGQTPPWQIIRQLKPRSQRIEKKLCVGSEIQQSENILLEGENLQALVSLYKYRGQVDLVLTDPPYNTGLDFRYNDRWDEDPNDPDLGKLVPADDGSRHSKWLRFMTPRLWMMKEMLRPGGVLAICIDHRELFRLGMLLDEMFGEANRIGIINWQKSYAPRNDQRQLSTATEYVLVYAKNAERAKTALLPRTEEMDKRYLSRDGDPHPWKPGDLTARGEETHLSMIYAIQSPFTGQLHYPTAGRHWGSEKRRMKAYLETWGSKYVERDIGDGRQKALLITGAPIPTEKSFSTEHKALKAARKAAEKIRSGVWPAAHWRDDGQGTFGMKKYLKDVKQGIVPTTYWSDDDYEEPLDIGTTSWDHEHSGHSQIGINELTSIVGPGHGFETVKPMKLIKKIIQIWCPPTGIVLDPFAGSGTTAHAIMELNAESGADRRFLLIEQGRPERGDAYARTLTYERLKRAVTGERVNKKGVSAISAAPLSSGFRFSKLMSQVDAAAVLALEREEMVDLLLTSYWDQKDRAAAHLRRLPAGTHSYLFAKSARGEGFFLIWNGPDQASVLNRASFRAIAAEAKAEGLTQPFHVYARISTYSGPNVEFYQIPNRILDALGFNEALHPYGVGST
;
A
#
# COMPACT_ATOMS: atom_id res chain seq x y z
N MET A 1 10.52 5.15 32.64
CA MET A 1 11.99 5.04 32.52
C MET A 1 12.31 3.57 32.80
N THR A 2 12.94 2.85 31.87
CA THR A 2 13.17 1.40 32.03
C THR A 2 14.07 1.15 33.24
N ASP A 3 13.55 0.47 34.26
CA ASP A 3 14.32 0.13 35.45
C ASP A 3 15.26 -1.03 35.12
N TYR A 4 16.48 -0.70 34.70
CA TYR A 4 17.50 -1.66 34.28
C TYR A 4 17.83 -2.68 35.39
N ASN A 5 17.52 -2.38 36.65
CA ASN A 5 17.76 -3.30 37.77
C ASN A 5 16.81 -4.51 37.76
N LYS A 6 15.72 -4.46 36.99
CA LYS A 6 14.75 -5.56 36.86
C LYS A 6 15.01 -6.46 35.64
N LEU A 7 15.95 -6.10 34.78
CA LEU A 7 16.29 -6.89 33.59
C LEU A 7 17.31 -7.98 33.93
N SER A 8 17.15 -9.16 33.35
CA SER A 8 18.19 -10.19 33.44
C SER A 8 19.48 -9.73 32.72
N ARG A 9 20.62 -10.33 33.05
CA ARG A 9 21.90 -10.03 32.39
C ARG A 9 21.81 -10.22 30.87
N GLU A 10 21.09 -11.23 30.41
CA GLU A 10 20.89 -11.52 29.00
C GLU A 10 19.99 -10.47 28.32
N ASP A 11 18.94 -10.01 29.00
CA ASP A 11 18.10 -8.91 28.50
C ASP A 11 18.87 -7.59 28.41
N LEU A 12 19.73 -7.31 29.38
CA LEU A 12 20.64 -6.17 29.38
C LEU A 12 21.61 -6.22 28.20
N ILE A 13 22.23 -7.37 27.96
CA ILE A 13 23.13 -7.57 26.81
C ILE A 13 22.36 -7.42 25.49
N ARG A 14 21.15 -7.98 25.37
CA ARG A 14 20.31 -7.83 24.18
C ARG A 14 19.93 -6.36 23.92
N VAL A 15 19.51 -5.65 24.95
CA VAL A 15 19.20 -4.21 24.87
C VAL A 15 20.43 -3.40 24.43
N LEU A 16 21.63 -3.74 24.93
CA LEU A 16 22.87 -3.08 24.54
C LEU A 16 23.30 -3.42 23.12
N LEU A 17 23.20 -4.68 22.68
CA LEU A 17 23.51 -5.11 21.31
C LEU A 17 22.54 -4.49 20.29
N GLU A 18 21.26 -4.40 20.64
CA GLU A 18 20.27 -3.67 19.86
C GLU A 18 20.59 -2.16 19.84
N ARG A 19 20.99 -1.57 20.97
CA ARG A 19 21.36 -0.15 21.07
C ARG A 19 22.57 0.19 20.21
N ASP A 20 23.56 -0.69 20.23
CA ASP A 20 24.83 -0.48 19.54
C ASP A 20 24.76 -0.92 18.05
N GLY A 21 23.57 -1.35 17.58
CA GLY A 21 23.26 -1.52 16.15
C GLY A 21 24.02 -2.65 15.47
N VAL A 22 24.47 -3.66 16.22
CA VAL A 22 25.50 -4.61 15.76
C VAL A 22 25.00 -5.52 14.61
N ASP A 23 23.69 -5.73 14.45
CA ASP A 23 23.14 -6.72 13.50
C ASP A 23 22.16 -6.19 12.44
N ILE A 24 21.84 -4.88 12.43
CA ILE A 24 20.84 -4.34 11.49
C ILE A 24 21.37 -3.04 10.88
N GLY A 25 21.87 -3.10 9.65
CA GLY A 25 22.11 -1.89 8.87
C GLY A 25 20.80 -1.12 8.69
N GLY A 26 20.67 0.06 9.30
CA GLY A 26 19.45 0.87 9.25
C GLY A 26 19.45 2.08 10.19
N ILE A 27 18.39 2.89 10.11
CA ILE A 27 18.14 4.04 11.00
C ILE A 27 17.33 3.57 12.20
N ARG A 28 17.73 3.97 13.41
CA ARG A 28 16.98 3.75 14.65
C ARG A 28 16.58 5.08 15.29
N LEU A 29 15.30 5.26 15.58
CA LEU A 29 14.80 6.45 16.25
C LEU A 29 14.74 6.21 17.77
N THR A 30 15.45 7.02 18.55
CA THR A 30 15.41 6.96 20.03
C THR A 30 14.65 8.15 20.61
N TYR A 31 13.72 7.91 21.53
CA TYR A 31 12.95 8.96 22.21
C TYR A 31 12.56 8.57 23.65
N PRO A 32 12.29 9.55 24.54
CA PRO A 32 11.90 9.27 25.91
C PRO A 32 10.64 8.41 26.01
N GLY A 33 10.68 7.37 26.85
CA GLY A 33 9.55 6.46 27.07
C GLY A 33 9.32 5.46 25.93
N GLN A 34 10.31 5.26 25.05
CA GLN A 34 10.29 4.22 24.03
C GLN A 34 10.27 2.84 24.68
N THR A 35 9.25 2.07 24.32
CA THR A 35 9.12 0.64 24.65
C THR A 35 9.03 -0.11 23.33
N PRO A 36 9.77 -1.22 23.17
CA PRO A 36 9.64 -2.05 21.99
C PRO A 36 8.18 -2.48 21.74
N PRO A 37 7.65 -2.34 20.51
CA PRO A 37 6.23 -2.57 20.23
C PRO A 37 5.77 -3.99 20.58
N TRP A 38 6.63 -5.00 20.39
CA TRP A 38 6.30 -6.39 20.73
C TRP A 38 6.07 -6.61 22.23
N GLN A 39 6.69 -5.82 23.11
CA GLN A 39 6.44 -5.92 24.56
C GLN A 39 5.03 -5.40 24.90
N ILE A 40 4.62 -4.29 24.29
CA ILE A 40 3.27 -3.73 24.47
C ILE A 40 2.22 -4.71 23.96
N ILE A 41 2.43 -5.26 22.76
CA ILE A 41 1.45 -6.14 22.10
C ILE A 41 1.24 -7.44 22.87
N ARG A 42 2.30 -8.02 23.45
CA ARG A 42 2.21 -9.23 24.29
C ARG A 42 1.33 -9.05 25.52
N GLN A 43 1.26 -7.82 26.04
CA GLN A 43 0.45 -7.52 27.21
C GLN A 43 -1.02 -7.26 26.82
N LEU A 44 -1.30 -6.92 25.56
CA LEU A 44 -2.66 -6.67 25.08
C LEU A 44 -3.46 -7.96 24.92
N LYS A 45 -4.60 -8.04 25.60
CA LYS A 45 -5.48 -9.21 25.51
C LYS A 45 -6.59 -8.98 24.50
N PRO A 46 -6.77 -9.83 23.47
CA PRO A 46 -7.90 -9.75 22.56
C PRO A 46 -9.24 -9.68 23.30
N ARG A 47 -10.14 -8.81 22.83
CA ARG A 47 -11.47 -8.62 23.43
C ARG A 47 -12.57 -9.15 22.54
N SER A 48 -13.62 -9.64 23.19
CA SER A 48 -14.83 -10.11 22.52
C SER A 48 -15.57 -8.96 21.83
N GLN A 49 -16.26 -9.31 20.76
CA GLN A 49 -17.02 -8.36 19.94
C GLN A 49 -18.50 -8.66 20.06
N ARG A 50 -19.32 -7.62 20.28
CA ARG A 50 -20.78 -7.73 20.28
C ARG A 50 -21.35 -7.09 19.03
N ILE A 51 -22.13 -7.86 18.27
CA ILE A 51 -22.82 -7.35 17.08
C ILE A 51 -24.01 -6.50 17.51
N GLU A 52 -24.03 -5.23 17.10
CA GLU A 52 -25.17 -4.34 17.33
C GLU A 52 -26.15 -4.49 16.15
N LYS A 53 -27.05 -5.48 16.24
CA LYS A 53 -27.96 -5.85 15.12
C LYS A 53 -28.73 -4.67 14.53
N LYS A 54 -29.12 -3.69 15.36
CA LYS A 54 -29.86 -2.49 14.92
C LYS A 54 -29.03 -1.52 14.07
N LEU A 55 -27.70 -1.63 14.13
CA LEU A 55 -26.74 -0.81 13.41
C LEU A 55 -26.07 -1.58 12.26
N CYS A 56 -26.54 -2.79 11.95
CA CYS A 56 -26.09 -3.52 10.77
C CYS A 56 -26.93 -3.09 9.56
N VAL A 57 -26.28 -2.95 8.40
CA VAL A 57 -26.92 -2.45 7.17
C VAL A 57 -26.67 -3.44 6.04
N GLY A 58 -27.67 -3.67 5.20
CA GLY A 58 -27.63 -4.63 4.08
C GLY A 58 -28.08 -6.04 4.47
N SER A 59 -28.02 -6.98 3.53
CA SER A 59 -28.33 -8.40 3.74
C SER A 59 -27.31 -9.10 4.63
N GLU A 60 -27.63 -10.27 5.19
CA GLU A 60 -26.70 -11.04 6.04
C GLU A 60 -25.37 -11.36 5.32
N ILE A 61 -25.44 -11.63 4.01
CA ILE A 61 -24.25 -11.89 3.19
C ILE A 61 -23.37 -10.62 3.15
N GLN A 62 -23.95 -9.48 2.80
CA GLN A 62 -23.22 -8.21 2.73
C GLN A 62 -22.68 -7.77 4.11
N GLN A 63 -23.42 -8.03 5.19
CA GLN A 63 -22.95 -7.79 6.56
C GLN A 63 -21.74 -8.65 6.92
N SER A 64 -21.59 -9.84 6.32
CA SER A 64 -20.45 -10.73 6.60
C SER A 64 -19.14 -10.25 5.96
N GLU A 65 -19.24 -9.42 4.91
CA GLU A 65 -18.10 -8.99 4.08
C GLU A 65 -17.35 -7.81 4.70
N ASN A 66 -18.08 -6.89 5.35
CA ASN A 66 -17.53 -5.62 5.84
C ASN A 66 -17.79 -5.40 7.33
N ILE A 67 -16.82 -4.79 8.02
CA ILE A 67 -16.90 -4.52 9.48
C ILE A 67 -16.67 -3.04 9.76
N LEU A 68 -17.56 -2.46 10.57
CA LEU A 68 -17.30 -1.25 11.34
C LEU A 68 -17.24 -1.64 12.83
N LEU A 69 -16.06 -1.50 13.43
CA LEU A 69 -15.80 -1.84 14.82
C LEU A 69 -15.69 -0.57 15.68
N GLU A 70 -16.60 -0.43 16.63
CA GLU A 70 -16.58 0.62 17.64
C GLU A 70 -15.65 0.22 18.79
N GLY A 71 -14.54 0.93 18.96
CA GLY A 71 -13.58 0.67 20.02
C GLY A 71 -12.28 1.44 19.90
N GLU A 72 -11.44 1.35 20.93
CA GLU A 72 -10.06 1.83 20.88
C GLU A 72 -9.28 1.00 19.85
N ASN A 73 -8.54 1.67 18.97
CA ASN A 73 -8.05 1.05 17.75
C ASN A 73 -6.88 0.08 17.95
N LEU A 74 -5.99 0.30 18.92
CA LEU A 74 -4.94 -0.67 19.23
C LEU A 74 -5.53 -1.98 19.74
N GLN A 75 -6.49 -1.90 20.67
CA GLN A 75 -7.19 -3.05 21.21
C GLN A 75 -8.04 -3.78 20.14
N ALA A 76 -8.69 -3.02 19.26
CA ALA A 76 -9.46 -3.54 18.14
C ALA A 76 -8.58 -4.27 17.11
N LEU A 77 -7.40 -3.72 16.78
CA LEU A 77 -6.44 -4.38 15.89
C LEU A 77 -6.00 -5.74 16.43
N VAL A 78 -5.70 -5.83 17.74
CA VAL A 78 -5.38 -7.10 18.40
C VAL A 78 -6.58 -8.07 18.38
N SER A 79 -7.80 -7.55 18.55
CA SER A 79 -9.03 -8.37 18.55
C SER A 79 -9.45 -8.82 17.15
N LEU A 80 -8.95 -8.18 16.09
CA LEU A 80 -9.13 -8.55 14.69
C LEU A 80 -8.04 -9.53 14.20
N TYR A 81 -7.36 -10.24 15.10
CA TYR A 81 -6.26 -11.16 14.80
C TYR A 81 -6.54 -12.14 13.65
N LYS A 82 -7.80 -12.55 13.45
CA LYS A 82 -8.21 -13.45 12.36
C LYS A 82 -7.93 -12.89 10.96
N TYR A 83 -7.67 -11.59 10.83
CA TYR A 83 -7.29 -10.93 9.58
C TYR A 83 -5.79 -10.67 9.48
N ARG A 84 -4.98 -11.14 10.45
CA ARG A 84 -3.53 -11.00 10.43
C ARG A 84 -2.95 -11.66 9.18
N GLY A 85 -2.08 -10.95 8.47
CA GLY A 85 -1.48 -11.42 7.22
C GLY A 85 -2.43 -11.51 6.02
N GLN A 86 -3.66 -10.98 6.10
CA GLN A 86 -4.66 -11.05 5.03
C GLN A 86 -5.01 -9.70 4.42
N VAL A 87 -4.65 -8.58 5.06
CA VAL A 87 -4.99 -7.23 4.59
C VAL A 87 -4.13 -6.87 3.38
N ASP A 88 -4.76 -6.39 2.31
CA ASP A 88 -4.09 -5.95 1.08
C ASP A 88 -3.58 -4.52 1.21
N LEU A 89 -4.40 -3.65 1.80
CA LEU A 89 -4.11 -2.23 1.93
C LEU A 89 -4.49 -1.75 3.34
N VAL A 90 -3.55 -1.15 4.06
CA VAL A 90 -3.87 -0.29 5.20
C VAL A 90 -3.90 1.14 4.68
N LEU A 91 -5.06 1.78 4.71
CA LEU A 91 -5.22 3.18 4.31
C LEU A 91 -5.74 3.95 5.52
N THR A 92 -4.97 4.90 6.02
CA THR A 92 -5.30 5.51 7.30
C THR A 92 -4.85 6.96 7.43
N ASP A 93 -5.59 7.72 8.24
CA ASP A 93 -5.39 9.14 8.51
C ASP A 93 -5.26 9.39 10.02
N PRO A 94 -4.08 9.13 10.61
CA PRO A 94 -3.84 9.32 12.03
C PRO A 94 -3.93 10.80 12.43
N PRO A 95 -4.01 11.12 13.73
CA PRO A 95 -3.94 12.50 14.21
C PRO A 95 -2.63 13.19 13.83
N TYR A 96 -2.69 14.45 13.40
CA TYR A 96 -1.54 15.24 12.90
C TYR A 96 -0.76 15.99 13.99
N ASN A 97 -1.11 15.78 15.25
CA ASN A 97 -0.50 16.44 16.41
C ASN A 97 -0.58 17.99 16.34
N THR A 98 -1.76 18.52 15.99
CA THR A 98 -2.04 19.96 16.02
C THR A 98 -2.23 20.52 17.44
N GLY A 99 -2.42 19.63 18.42
CA GLY A 99 -2.80 19.95 19.80
C GLY A 99 -4.28 19.75 20.13
N LEU A 100 -5.11 19.38 19.14
CA LEU A 100 -6.54 19.09 19.32
C LEU A 100 -6.96 17.69 18.82
N ASP A 101 -6.01 16.91 18.30
CA ASP A 101 -6.33 15.76 17.46
C ASP A 101 -6.36 14.42 18.22
N PHE A 102 -5.59 14.28 19.30
CA PHE A 102 -5.43 12.97 19.96
C PHE A 102 -5.31 13.05 21.48
N ARG A 103 -5.64 11.92 22.10
CA ARG A 103 -5.52 11.70 23.53
C ARG A 103 -4.43 10.68 23.81
N TYR A 104 -3.79 10.83 24.96
CA TYR A 104 -2.79 9.89 25.43
C TYR A 104 -3.04 9.58 26.90
N ASN A 105 -3.02 8.29 27.23
CA ASN A 105 -3.03 7.81 28.60
C ASN A 105 -1.62 7.39 28.99
N ASP A 106 -1.02 8.11 29.94
CA ASP A 106 0.30 7.77 30.47
C ASP A 106 0.31 6.40 31.17
N ARG A 107 -0.84 5.89 31.63
CA ARG A 107 -0.93 4.54 32.24
C ARG A 107 -0.74 3.41 31.24
N TRP A 108 -0.91 3.66 29.93
CA TRP A 108 -0.62 2.64 28.91
C TRP A 108 0.85 2.21 28.89
N ASP A 109 1.72 2.97 29.55
CA ASP A 109 3.12 2.63 29.73
C ASP A 109 3.32 1.50 30.75
N GLU A 110 2.37 1.32 31.67
CA GLU A 110 2.38 0.33 32.74
C GLU A 110 1.36 -0.80 32.48
N ASP A 111 0.14 -0.44 32.09
CA ASP A 111 -0.91 -1.37 31.66
C ASP A 111 -1.51 -0.92 30.31
N PRO A 112 -1.11 -1.54 29.19
CA PRO A 112 -1.65 -1.20 27.88
C PRO A 112 -3.12 -1.61 27.70
N ASN A 113 -3.72 -2.35 28.63
CA ASN A 113 -5.14 -2.69 28.61
C ASN A 113 -6.02 -1.67 29.34
N ASP A 114 -5.44 -0.63 29.96
CA ASP A 114 -6.19 0.40 30.67
C ASP A 114 -7.24 1.01 29.71
N PRO A 115 -8.53 0.95 30.07
CA PRO A 115 -9.62 1.39 29.18
C PRO A 115 -9.73 2.93 29.08
N ASP A 116 -9.05 3.68 29.93
CA ASP A 116 -9.03 5.14 29.89
C ASP A 116 -8.22 5.63 28.67
N LEU A 117 -8.80 6.58 27.95
CA LEU A 117 -8.17 7.24 26.80
C LEU A 117 -7.19 8.32 27.20
N GLY A 118 -7.21 8.71 28.47
CA GLY A 118 -6.43 9.79 29.00
C GLY A 118 -6.89 11.15 28.47
N LYS A 119 -5.96 12.10 28.55
CA LYS A 119 -6.24 13.52 28.32
C LYS A 119 -5.86 13.90 26.89
N LEU A 120 -6.55 14.93 26.38
CA LEU A 120 -6.15 15.58 25.13
C LEU A 120 -4.73 16.15 25.31
N VAL A 121 -3.86 15.89 24.35
CA VAL A 121 -2.49 16.40 24.38
C VAL A 121 -2.46 17.79 23.74
N PRO A 122 -2.23 18.87 24.51
CA PRO A 122 -2.31 20.22 23.99
C PRO A 122 -1.05 20.60 23.19
N ALA A 123 -1.16 21.66 22.39
CA ALA A 123 -0.07 22.09 21.49
C ALA A 123 1.20 22.53 22.24
N ASP A 124 1.07 23.01 23.47
CA ASP A 124 2.15 23.52 24.33
C ASP A 124 2.79 22.42 25.21
N ASP A 125 2.31 21.17 25.14
CA ASP A 125 2.94 20.05 25.85
C ASP A 125 4.32 19.73 25.23
N GLY A 126 5.38 19.98 25.99
CA GLY A 126 6.76 19.70 25.58
C GLY A 126 7.04 18.21 25.26
N SER A 127 6.19 17.30 25.74
CA SER A 127 6.24 15.86 25.48
C SER A 127 5.31 15.39 24.35
N ARG A 128 4.59 16.30 23.66
CA ARG A 128 3.59 15.92 22.65
C ARG A 128 4.12 14.99 21.57
N HIS A 129 5.36 15.18 21.13
CA HIS A 129 5.98 14.40 20.06
C HIS A 129 6.33 12.98 20.52
N SER A 130 6.87 12.82 21.74
CA SER A 130 7.14 11.50 22.29
C SER A 130 5.84 10.76 22.60
N LYS A 131 4.82 11.43 23.15
CA LYS A 131 3.47 10.86 23.34
C LYS A 131 2.86 10.40 22.02
N TRP A 132 2.95 11.20 20.97
CA TRP A 132 2.48 10.82 19.62
C TRP A 132 3.22 9.60 19.07
N LEU A 133 4.54 9.54 19.21
CA LEU A 133 5.33 8.38 18.81
C LEU A 133 4.94 7.12 19.59
N ARG A 134 4.77 7.22 20.91
CA ARG A 134 4.35 6.09 21.77
C ARG A 134 2.94 5.62 21.44
N PHE A 135 2.07 6.53 21.05
CA PHE A 135 0.74 6.23 20.53
C PHE A 135 0.82 5.49 19.18
N MET A 136 1.58 6.01 18.23
CA MET A 136 1.62 5.45 16.87
C MET A 136 2.39 4.14 16.77
N THR A 137 3.46 3.97 17.55
CA THR A 137 4.39 2.83 17.45
C THR A 137 3.70 1.46 17.52
N PRO A 138 2.93 1.11 18.57
CA PRO A 138 2.28 -0.19 18.65
C PRO A 138 1.19 -0.36 17.57
N ARG A 139 0.53 0.73 17.15
CA ARG A 139 -0.51 0.72 16.12
C ARG A 139 0.07 0.42 14.75
N LEU A 140 1.17 1.10 14.36
CA LEU A 140 1.87 0.86 13.10
C LEU A 140 2.45 -0.55 13.02
N TRP A 141 2.97 -1.06 14.14
CA TRP A 141 3.41 -2.45 14.21
C TRP A 141 2.25 -3.41 13.92
N MET A 142 1.10 -3.23 14.59
CA MET A 142 -0.07 -4.05 14.33
C MET A 142 -0.57 -3.91 12.89
N MET A 143 -0.59 -2.71 12.32
CA MET A 143 -0.93 -2.49 10.89
C MET A 143 0.00 -3.29 9.97
N LYS A 144 1.32 -3.28 10.22
CA LYS A 144 2.30 -4.09 9.48
C LYS A 144 2.02 -5.59 9.60
N GLU A 145 1.64 -6.05 10.79
CA GLU A 145 1.31 -7.46 11.03
C GLU A 145 0.02 -7.89 10.32
N MET A 146 -0.97 -6.99 10.22
CA MET A 146 -2.21 -7.22 9.52
C MET A 146 -2.03 -7.38 8.01
N LEU A 147 -1.05 -6.68 7.43
CA LEU A 147 -0.73 -6.76 6.00
C LEU A 147 -0.29 -8.17 5.57
N ARG A 148 -0.82 -8.62 4.43
CA ARG A 148 -0.28 -9.77 3.69
C ARG A 148 1.15 -9.48 3.19
N PRO A 149 1.95 -10.48 2.78
CA PRO A 149 3.34 -10.26 2.38
C PRO A 149 3.55 -9.19 1.30
N GLY A 150 2.66 -9.09 0.31
CA GLY A 150 2.70 -8.04 -0.72
C GLY A 150 1.70 -6.89 -0.46
N GLY A 151 1.23 -6.73 0.77
CA GLY A 151 0.31 -5.67 1.16
C GLY A 151 1.01 -4.32 1.34
N VAL A 152 0.26 -3.24 1.24
CA VAL A 152 0.76 -1.85 1.25
C VAL A 152 0.12 -1.06 2.39
N LEU A 153 0.92 -0.26 3.08
CA LEU A 153 0.49 0.80 3.98
C LEU A 153 0.53 2.13 3.23
N ALA A 154 -0.58 2.86 3.22
CA ALA A 154 -0.68 4.25 2.77
C ALA A 154 -1.21 5.10 3.94
N ILE A 155 -0.37 5.98 4.47
CA ILE A 155 -0.69 6.77 5.66
C ILE A 155 -0.62 8.27 5.38
N CYS A 156 -1.72 8.97 5.60
CA CYS A 156 -1.83 10.41 5.44
C CYS A 156 -1.17 11.13 6.61
N ILE A 157 -0.44 12.21 6.32
CA ILE A 157 0.21 13.02 7.35
C ILE A 157 0.45 14.44 6.85
N ASP A 158 0.58 15.40 7.77
CA ASP A 158 1.09 16.74 7.46
C ASP A 158 2.59 16.88 7.76
N HIS A 159 3.11 18.08 7.50
CA HIS A 159 4.52 18.41 7.71
C HIS A 159 4.99 18.32 9.19
N ARG A 160 4.10 18.31 10.18
CA ARG A 160 4.48 18.39 11.61
C ARG A 160 5.11 17.09 12.09
N GLU A 161 4.54 15.96 11.67
CA GLU A 161 5.01 14.63 12.04
C GLU A 161 5.57 13.81 10.87
N LEU A 162 5.60 14.37 9.65
CA LEU A 162 6.14 13.73 8.44
C LEU A 162 7.49 13.03 8.68
N PHE A 163 8.47 13.73 9.25
CA PHE A 163 9.81 13.18 9.46
C PHE A 163 9.85 12.11 10.55
N ARG A 164 9.12 12.32 11.66
CA ARG A 164 9.08 11.36 12.78
C ARG A 164 8.38 10.08 12.35
N LEU A 165 7.27 10.20 11.65
CA LEU A 165 6.56 9.07 11.05
C LEU A 165 7.43 8.37 10.00
N GLY A 166 8.12 9.12 9.13
CA GLY A 166 9.03 8.57 8.13
C GLY A 166 10.12 7.70 8.74
N MET A 167 10.82 8.21 9.77
CA MET A 167 11.86 7.45 10.48
C MET A 167 11.29 6.22 11.20
N LEU A 168 10.12 6.34 11.82
CA LEU A 168 9.46 5.22 12.48
C LEU A 168 9.06 4.11 11.49
N LEU A 169 8.58 4.50 10.31
CA LEU A 169 8.26 3.55 9.23
C LEU A 169 9.51 2.92 8.63
N ASP A 170 10.62 3.66 8.49
CA ASP A 170 11.90 3.08 8.05
C ASP A 170 12.41 2.03 9.03
N GLU A 171 12.34 2.31 10.34
CA GLU A 171 12.74 1.36 11.37
C GLU A 171 11.85 0.09 11.33
N MET A 172 10.55 0.24 11.11
CA MET A 172 9.60 -0.88 11.13
C MET A 172 9.53 -1.67 9.84
N PHE A 173 9.44 -1.00 8.69
CA PHE A 173 9.26 -1.64 7.38
C PHE A 173 10.60 -1.85 6.67
N GLY A 174 11.65 -1.11 7.03
CA GLY A 174 12.89 -1.02 6.27
C GLY A 174 12.76 -0.02 5.13
N GLU A 175 13.77 0.85 4.97
CA GLU A 175 13.78 1.90 3.94
C GLU A 175 13.62 1.33 2.52
N ALA A 176 14.20 0.16 2.24
CA ALA A 176 14.07 -0.53 0.95
C ALA A 176 12.62 -0.91 0.59
N ASN A 177 11.72 -0.93 1.58
CA ASN A 177 10.30 -1.22 1.38
C ASN A 177 9.44 0.04 1.21
N ARG A 178 10.05 1.24 1.20
CA ARG A 178 9.37 2.50 0.88
C ARG A 178 9.05 2.54 -0.62
N ILE A 179 7.76 2.54 -0.95
CA ILE A 179 7.29 2.69 -2.35
C ILE A 179 7.42 4.14 -2.78
N GLY A 180 7.08 5.09 -1.91
CA GLY A 180 7.18 6.50 -2.22
C GLY A 180 6.52 7.42 -1.20
N ILE A 181 6.71 8.72 -1.43
CA ILE A 181 6.07 9.80 -0.69
C ILE A 181 5.23 10.56 -1.71
N ILE A 182 3.92 10.53 -1.54
CA ILE A 182 3.00 11.26 -2.41
C ILE A 182 2.77 12.65 -1.80
N ASN A 183 2.98 13.68 -2.60
CA ASN A 183 2.63 15.06 -2.27
C ASN A 183 1.26 15.37 -2.86
N TRP A 184 0.32 15.76 -2.02
CA TRP A 184 -1.02 16.16 -2.42
C TRP A 184 -1.30 17.60 -2.00
N GLN A 185 -1.73 18.42 -2.94
CA GLN A 185 -2.07 19.82 -2.70
C GLN A 185 -3.46 19.95 -2.05
N LYS A 186 -3.52 20.45 -0.81
CA LYS A 186 -4.76 20.68 -0.06
C LYS A 186 -5.40 22.04 -0.35
N SER A 187 -4.61 23.04 -0.75
CA SER A 187 -5.08 24.41 -0.98
C SER A 187 -4.40 25.07 -2.17
N TYR A 188 -5.20 25.72 -3.02
CA TYR A 188 -4.74 26.40 -4.24
C TYR A 188 -4.16 27.79 -3.94
N ALA A 189 -4.86 28.59 -3.13
CA ALA A 189 -4.44 29.95 -2.82
C ALA A 189 -3.36 29.97 -1.72
N PRO A 190 -2.22 30.66 -1.95
CA PRO A 190 -1.31 31.00 -0.88
C PRO A 190 -2.07 31.77 0.20
N ARG A 191 -1.91 31.32 1.44
CA ARG A 191 -2.32 32.10 2.60
C ARG A 191 -1.42 33.33 2.71
N ASN A 192 -1.91 34.47 2.19
CA ASN A 192 -1.20 35.75 2.14
C ASN A 192 -0.87 36.35 3.52
N ASP A 193 -1.41 35.76 4.59
CA ASP A 193 -1.18 36.10 6.01
C ASP A 193 0.03 35.38 6.63
N GLN A 194 0.71 34.49 5.88
CA GLN A 194 1.89 33.78 6.35
C GLN A 194 3.18 34.59 6.15
N ARG A 195 3.99 34.74 7.21
CA ARG A 195 5.25 35.52 7.17
C ARG A 195 6.41 34.84 6.43
N GLN A 196 6.31 33.55 6.11
CA GLN A 196 7.38 32.76 5.48
C GLN A 196 6.85 31.98 4.28
N LEU A 197 6.51 30.70 4.45
CA LEU A 197 6.03 29.82 3.38
C LEU A 197 4.60 29.35 3.67
N SER A 198 3.72 29.47 2.68
CA SER A 198 2.36 28.92 2.79
C SER A 198 2.39 27.40 2.63
N THR A 199 1.88 26.67 3.61
CA THR A 199 1.78 25.19 3.55
C THR A 199 0.54 24.78 2.78
N ALA A 200 0.75 24.47 1.49
CA ALA A 200 -0.32 24.06 0.57
C ALA A 200 -0.46 22.54 0.39
N THR A 201 0.44 21.74 0.98
CA THR A 201 0.53 20.30 0.74
C THR A 201 0.36 19.45 2.00
N GLU A 202 -0.27 18.29 1.82
CA GLU A 202 -0.24 17.13 2.72
C GLU A 202 0.48 15.97 2.02
N TYR A 203 0.82 14.95 2.81
CA TYR A 203 1.66 13.85 2.37
C TYR A 203 0.95 12.52 2.58
N VAL A 204 1.20 11.55 1.68
CA VAL A 204 0.87 10.15 1.90
C VAL A 204 2.17 9.35 1.83
N LEU A 205 2.57 8.77 2.96
CA LEU A 205 3.72 7.87 3.02
C LEU A 205 3.27 6.47 2.63
N VAL A 206 3.95 5.86 1.66
CA VAL A 206 3.59 4.56 1.11
C VAL A 206 4.71 3.55 1.32
N TYR A 207 4.41 2.47 2.05
CA TYR A 207 5.33 1.38 2.35
C TYR A 207 4.72 0.04 2.01
N ALA A 208 5.49 -0.86 1.43
CA ALA A 208 5.10 -2.26 1.28
C ALA A 208 5.53 -3.06 2.52
N LYS A 209 4.81 -4.13 2.87
CA LYS A 209 5.36 -5.13 3.79
C LYS A 209 6.58 -5.84 3.19
N ASN A 210 6.58 -6.04 1.87
CA ASN A 210 7.72 -6.46 1.08
C ASN A 210 7.57 -5.84 -0.33
N ALA A 211 8.49 -4.94 -0.71
CA ALA A 211 8.40 -4.19 -1.96
C ALA A 211 8.54 -5.06 -3.21
N GLU A 212 9.33 -6.15 -3.16
CA GLU A 212 9.48 -7.08 -4.29
C GLU A 212 8.17 -7.83 -4.61
N ARG A 213 7.30 -7.99 -3.61
CA ARG A 213 6.01 -8.68 -3.74
C ARG A 213 4.84 -7.72 -3.95
N ALA A 214 5.02 -6.44 -3.66
CA ALA A 214 3.98 -5.44 -3.84
C ALA A 214 3.70 -5.20 -5.32
N LYS A 215 2.44 -4.96 -5.66
CA LYS A 215 2.02 -4.62 -7.02
C LYS A 215 1.35 -3.26 -7.00
N THR A 216 1.79 -2.39 -7.89
CA THR A 216 1.22 -1.06 -8.12
C THR A 216 0.44 -1.11 -9.42
N ALA A 217 -0.88 -0.94 -9.34
CA ALA A 217 -1.73 -0.89 -10.52
C ALA A 217 -1.56 0.42 -11.30
N LEU A 218 -1.88 0.35 -12.58
CA LEU A 218 -1.95 1.53 -13.44
C LEU A 218 -3.31 2.22 -13.23
N LEU A 219 -3.32 3.55 -13.26
CA LEU A 219 -4.55 4.32 -13.21
C LEU A 219 -5.24 4.37 -14.57
N PRO A 220 -6.59 4.49 -14.61
CA PRO A 220 -7.30 4.73 -15.87
C PRO A 220 -6.83 6.04 -16.51
N ARG A 221 -6.92 6.11 -17.83
CA ARG A 221 -6.61 7.33 -18.58
C ARG A 221 -7.80 8.29 -18.51
N THR A 222 -7.52 9.58 -18.41
CA THR A 222 -8.55 10.63 -18.47
C THR A 222 -8.88 10.99 -19.92
N GLU A 223 -10.09 11.52 -20.16
CA GLU A 223 -10.51 11.94 -21.51
C GLU A 223 -9.60 13.03 -22.09
N GLU A 224 -9.10 13.95 -21.26
CA GLU A 224 -8.16 14.99 -21.70
C GLU A 224 -6.84 14.43 -22.21
N MET A 225 -6.35 13.37 -21.58
CA MET A 225 -5.13 12.70 -22.04
C MET A 225 -5.33 11.98 -23.37
N ASP A 226 -6.56 11.56 -23.65
CA ASP A 226 -6.94 10.94 -24.92
C ASP A 226 -7.18 12.00 -26.01
N LYS A 227 -7.68 13.20 -25.67
CA LYS A 227 -7.77 14.36 -26.59
C LYS A 227 -6.41 14.79 -27.17
N ARG A 228 -5.29 14.46 -26.50
CA ARG A 228 -3.93 14.72 -27.03
C ARG A 228 -3.55 13.82 -28.22
N TYR A 229 -4.29 12.75 -28.48
CA TYR A 229 -4.12 11.89 -29.65
C TYR A 229 -4.97 12.44 -30.79
N LEU A 230 -4.34 12.74 -31.91
CA LEU A 230 -4.97 13.36 -33.07
C LEU A 230 -4.71 12.52 -34.32
N SER A 231 -5.54 12.71 -35.34
CA SER A 231 -5.34 12.14 -36.68
C SER A 231 -4.91 13.25 -37.64
N ARG A 232 -3.66 13.70 -37.55
CA ARG A 232 -3.14 14.84 -38.35
C ARG A 232 -3.04 14.52 -39.85
N ASP A 233 -2.99 13.25 -40.20
CA ASP A 233 -2.74 12.72 -41.54
C ASP A 233 -3.89 11.86 -42.07
N GLY A 234 -5.06 11.93 -41.42
CA GLY A 234 -6.24 11.14 -41.80
C GLY A 234 -6.16 9.66 -41.43
N ASP A 235 -5.23 9.25 -40.56
CA ASP A 235 -5.18 7.89 -40.00
C ASP A 235 -6.46 7.58 -39.19
N PRO A 236 -7.19 6.49 -39.48
CA PRO A 236 -8.41 6.15 -38.74
C PRO A 236 -8.17 5.88 -37.25
N HIS A 237 -6.92 5.69 -36.82
CA HIS A 237 -6.56 5.53 -35.42
C HIS A 237 -5.81 6.76 -34.89
N PRO A 238 -6.35 7.46 -33.87
CA PRO A 238 -5.68 8.60 -33.25
C PRO A 238 -4.29 8.23 -32.72
N TRP A 239 -3.32 9.10 -32.98
CA TRP A 239 -1.92 8.90 -32.59
C TRP A 239 -1.29 10.21 -32.10
N LYS A 240 -0.13 10.10 -31.46
CA LYS A 240 0.73 11.26 -31.16
C LYS A 240 2.18 11.01 -31.57
N PRO A 241 2.97 12.05 -31.84
CA PRO A 241 4.39 11.89 -32.12
C PRO A 241 5.10 11.21 -30.93
N GLY A 242 5.76 10.09 -31.20
CA GLY A 242 6.61 9.35 -30.28
C GLY A 242 8.05 9.32 -30.76
N ASP A 243 8.98 9.13 -29.83
CA ASP A 243 10.41 9.15 -30.13
C ASP A 243 10.90 7.80 -30.66
N LEU A 244 11.81 7.86 -31.64
CA LEU A 244 12.51 6.70 -32.19
C LEU A 244 13.96 6.61 -31.68
N THR A 245 14.25 7.27 -30.56
CA THR A 245 15.56 7.30 -29.92
C THR A 245 15.43 6.90 -28.45
N ALA A 246 16.48 6.32 -27.87
CA ALA A 246 16.57 5.95 -26.46
C ALA A 246 17.86 6.52 -25.83
N ARG A 247 17.89 6.66 -24.49
CA ARG A 247 19.10 7.06 -23.75
C ARG A 247 20.08 5.88 -23.69
N GLY A 248 21.39 6.18 -23.65
CA GLY A 248 22.44 5.15 -23.50
C GLY A 248 23.42 5.12 -24.66
N GLU A 249 23.97 6.29 -25.03
CA GLU A 249 24.95 6.40 -26.12
C GLU A 249 26.21 5.55 -25.86
N GLU A 250 26.71 5.54 -24.62
CA GLU A 250 27.94 4.84 -24.22
C GLU A 250 27.85 3.32 -24.38
N THR A 251 26.67 2.74 -24.18
CA THR A 251 26.43 1.28 -24.23
C THR A 251 25.95 0.80 -25.60
N HIS A 252 25.52 1.71 -26.48
CA HIS A 252 24.89 1.38 -27.77
C HIS A 252 25.49 2.13 -28.96
N LEU A 253 26.82 2.24 -28.99
CA LEU A 253 27.58 2.89 -30.09
C LEU A 253 27.23 2.33 -31.48
N SER A 254 26.86 1.06 -31.58
CA SER A 254 26.45 0.43 -32.85
C SER A 254 25.12 0.95 -33.41
N MET A 255 24.32 1.63 -32.59
CA MET A 255 23.02 2.21 -32.96
C MET A 255 23.10 3.72 -33.20
N ILE A 256 24.30 4.28 -33.34
CA ILE A 256 24.54 5.70 -33.60
C ILE A 256 25.11 5.83 -35.01
N TYR A 257 24.27 6.29 -35.93
CA TYR A 257 24.62 6.51 -37.33
C TYR A 257 23.70 7.56 -37.95
N ALA A 258 24.13 8.17 -39.05
CA ALA A 258 23.34 9.16 -39.76
C ALA A 258 22.22 8.49 -40.58
N ILE A 259 21.06 9.14 -40.65
CA ILE A 259 20.00 8.83 -41.61
C ILE A 259 19.77 10.01 -42.55
N GLN A 260 19.66 9.77 -43.85
CA GLN A 260 19.42 10.84 -44.82
C GLN A 260 17.93 11.12 -45.01
N SER A 261 17.52 12.40 -44.91
CA SER A 261 16.14 12.83 -45.17
C SER A 261 15.80 12.78 -46.66
N PRO A 262 14.67 12.19 -47.07
CA PRO A 262 14.20 12.20 -48.46
C PRO A 262 13.64 13.56 -48.88
N PHE A 263 13.35 14.46 -47.94
CA PHE A 263 12.81 15.78 -48.23
C PHE A 263 13.90 16.82 -48.48
N THR A 264 14.96 16.79 -47.67
CA THR A 264 16.01 17.82 -47.66
C THR A 264 17.37 17.31 -48.12
N GLY A 265 17.60 15.99 -48.12
CA GLY A 265 18.91 15.38 -48.34
C GLY A 265 19.88 15.55 -47.16
N GLN A 266 19.47 16.21 -46.08
CA GLN A 266 20.27 16.43 -44.87
C GLN A 266 20.45 15.13 -44.07
N LEU A 267 21.50 15.10 -43.26
CA LEU A 267 21.82 13.99 -42.36
C LEU A 267 21.28 14.26 -40.96
N HIS A 268 20.52 13.32 -40.42
CA HIS A 268 19.99 13.40 -39.06
C HIS A 268 20.66 12.35 -38.17
N TYR A 269 21.01 12.78 -36.96
CA TYR A 269 21.52 11.91 -35.90
C TYR A 269 20.57 11.92 -34.70
N PRO A 270 20.64 10.89 -33.83
CA PRO A 270 20.12 11.01 -32.48
C PRO A 270 20.75 12.21 -31.77
N THR A 271 20.00 12.88 -30.90
CA THR A 271 20.54 13.93 -30.02
C THR A 271 21.63 13.37 -29.11
N ALA A 272 22.61 14.20 -28.71
CA ALA A 272 23.68 13.79 -27.81
C ALA A 272 23.15 13.10 -26.54
N GLY A 273 23.80 12.01 -26.13
CA GLY A 273 23.38 11.13 -25.04
C GLY A 273 22.34 10.07 -25.43
N ARG A 274 21.95 9.99 -26.71
CA ARG A 274 20.93 9.06 -27.22
C ARG A 274 21.42 8.26 -28.42
N HIS A 275 20.76 7.14 -28.68
CA HIS A 275 20.94 6.29 -29.85
C HIS A 275 19.59 5.99 -30.52
N TRP A 276 19.60 5.43 -31.74
CA TRP A 276 18.36 4.97 -32.38
C TRP A 276 17.74 3.82 -31.57
N GLY A 277 16.44 3.92 -31.26
CA GLY A 277 15.69 2.94 -30.45
C GLY A 277 15.26 1.69 -31.23
N SER A 278 15.79 1.48 -32.44
CA SER A 278 15.48 0.34 -33.29
C SER A 278 16.73 -0.14 -34.01
N GLU A 279 16.82 -1.45 -34.21
CA GLU A 279 17.89 -2.05 -34.99
C GLU A 279 17.98 -1.46 -36.40
N LYS A 280 19.20 -1.34 -36.93
CA LYS A 280 19.48 -0.69 -38.20
C LYS A 280 18.73 -1.28 -39.39
N ARG A 281 18.55 -2.61 -39.43
CA ARG A 281 17.74 -3.30 -40.44
C ARG A 281 16.28 -2.82 -40.41
N ARG A 282 15.71 -2.66 -39.22
CA ARG A 282 14.34 -2.20 -39.02
C ARG A 282 14.20 -0.70 -39.32
N MET A 283 15.19 0.11 -38.93
CA MET A 283 15.27 1.51 -39.30
C MET A 283 15.29 1.70 -40.82
N LYS A 284 16.09 0.90 -41.54
CA LYS A 284 16.12 0.91 -43.00
C LYS A 284 14.73 0.61 -43.58
N ALA A 285 14.07 -0.44 -43.10
CA ALA A 285 12.72 -0.77 -43.57
C ALA A 285 11.73 0.38 -43.35
N TYR A 286 11.82 1.08 -42.22
CA TYR A 286 11.01 2.27 -41.94
C TYR A 286 11.29 3.42 -42.91
N LEU A 287 12.56 3.71 -43.19
CA LEU A 287 12.93 4.75 -44.15
C LEU A 287 12.43 4.43 -45.56
N GLU A 288 12.49 3.15 -45.96
CA GLU A 288 12.05 2.70 -47.28
C GLU A 288 10.53 2.78 -47.48
N THR A 289 9.74 2.81 -46.39
CA THR A 289 8.28 3.07 -46.49
C THR A 289 7.96 4.45 -47.07
N TRP A 290 8.92 5.39 -47.08
CA TRP A 290 8.82 6.71 -47.71
C TRP A 290 9.18 6.72 -49.21
N GLY A 291 9.21 5.54 -49.85
CA GLY A 291 9.26 5.39 -51.31
C GLY A 291 10.65 5.46 -51.94
N SER A 292 11.71 5.49 -51.14
CA SER A 292 13.11 5.55 -51.59
C SER A 292 13.91 4.35 -51.05
N LYS A 293 14.81 3.78 -51.85
CA LYS A 293 15.71 2.70 -51.40
C LYS A 293 16.89 3.25 -50.64
N TYR A 294 17.27 2.61 -49.53
CA TYR A 294 18.41 3.03 -48.72
C TYR A 294 19.59 2.06 -48.81
N VAL A 295 20.81 2.59 -48.76
CA VAL A 295 22.07 1.82 -48.74
C VAL A 295 22.89 2.20 -47.51
N GLU A 296 23.65 1.23 -47.01
CA GLU A 296 24.63 1.48 -45.96
C GLU A 296 25.94 1.96 -46.58
N ARG A 297 26.37 3.17 -46.21
CA ARG A 297 27.62 3.78 -46.70
C ARG A 297 28.42 4.34 -45.54
N ASP A 298 29.71 4.06 -45.51
CA ASP A 298 30.62 4.74 -44.59
C ASP A 298 30.85 6.17 -45.09
N ILE A 299 30.67 7.15 -44.22
CA ILE A 299 30.79 8.57 -44.52
C ILE A 299 32.01 9.22 -43.85
N GLY A 300 32.85 8.43 -43.17
CA GLY A 300 34.10 8.90 -42.57
C GLY A 300 33.92 9.77 -41.32
N ASP A 301 32.77 9.68 -40.64
CA ASP A 301 32.44 10.43 -39.42
C ASP A 301 32.86 9.71 -38.12
N GLY A 302 33.57 8.59 -38.24
CA GLY A 302 34.01 7.76 -37.11
C GLY A 302 32.88 6.96 -36.45
N ARG A 303 31.69 6.91 -37.06
CA ARG A 303 30.51 6.18 -36.54
C ARG A 303 30.16 4.99 -37.43
N GLN A 304 29.09 4.27 -37.08
CA GLN A 304 28.58 3.20 -37.93
C GLN A 304 28.08 3.72 -39.28
N LYS A 305 28.15 2.88 -40.32
CA LYS A 305 27.73 3.23 -41.70
C LYS A 305 26.36 3.94 -41.71
N ALA A 306 26.27 5.09 -42.36
CA ALA A 306 25.02 5.83 -42.49
C ALA A 306 24.00 5.09 -43.38
N LEU A 307 22.70 5.35 -43.16
CA LEU A 307 21.63 4.96 -44.08
C LEU A 307 21.34 6.12 -45.02
N LEU A 308 21.75 5.97 -46.28
CA LEU A 308 21.64 7.00 -47.31
C LEU A 308 20.72 6.57 -48.44
N ILE A 309 20.11 7.53 -49.13
CA ILE A 309 19.28 7.25 -50.30
C ILE A 309 20.18 6.75 -51.43
N THR A 310 19.75 5.69 -52.12
CA THR A 310 20.55 5.05 -53.18
C THR A 310 20.90 6.07 -54.28
N GLY A 311 22.20 6.31 -54.48
CA GLY A 311 22.70 7.24 -55.49
C GLY A 311 22.55 8.72 -55.14
N ALA A 312 22.20 9.07 -53.90
CA ALA A 312 22.15 10.46 -53.44
C ALA A 312 23.53 10.93 -52.91
N PRO A 313 23.92 12.19 -53.17
CA PRO A 313 25.07 12.81 -52.53
C PRO A 313 24.74 13.18 -51.08
N ILE A 314 25.75 13.36 -50.24
CA ILE A 314 25.61 13.85 -48.85
C ILE A 314 26.11 15.29 -48.73
N PRO A 315 25.65 16.07 -47.73
CA PRO A 315 26.00 17.49 -47.58
C PRO A 315 27.50 17.83 -47.59
N THR A 316 28.36 16.89 -47.19
CA THR A 316 29.83 17.07 -47.19
C THR A 316 30.48 16.88 -48.56
N GLU A 317 29.76 16.36 -49.56
CA GLU A 317 30.27 16.14 -50.91
C GLU A 317 30.03 17.37 -51.80
N LYS A 318 31.01 17.71 -52.65
CA LYS A 318 30.88 18.81 -53.62
C LYS A 318 29.72 18.64 -54.62
N SER A 319 29.29 17.39 -54.86
CA SER A 319 28.16 17.02 -55.70
C SER A 319 26.80 17.22 -55.03
N PHE A 320 26.77 17.63 -53.76
CA PHE A 320 25.52 17.85 -53.05
C PHE A 320 24.77 19.06 -53.61
N SER A 321 23.59 18.78 -54.12
CA SER A 321 22.60 19.77 -54.49
C SER A 321 21.23 19.21 -54.16
N THR A 322 20.35 20.03 -53.60
CA THR A 322 18.94 19.66 -53.37
C THR A 322 18.22 19.32 -54.67
N GLU A 323 18.73 19.79 -55.82
CA GLU A 323 18.22 19.49 -57.16
C GLU A 323 18.84 18.22 -57.79
N HIS A 324 19.70 17.50 -57.06
CA HIS A 324 20.27 16.26 -57.55
C HIS A 324 19.16 15.25 -57.92
N LYS A 325 19.30 14.58 -59.07
CA LYS A 325 18.28 13.69 -59.65
C LYS A 325 17.72 12.67 -58.63
N ALA A 326 18.58 12.06 -57.83
CA ALA A 326 18.19 11.08 -56.81
C ALA A 326 17.39 11.72 -55.65
N LEU A 327 17.80 12.90 -55.16
CA LEU A 327 17.10 13.60 -54.08
C LEU A 327 15.76 14.18 -54.56
N LYS A 328 15.70 14.68 -55.81
CA LYS A 328 14.45 15.15 -56.43
C LYS A 328 13.43 14.02 -56.60
N ALA A 329 13.89 12.84 -57.02
CA ALA A 329 13.04 11.66 -57.11
C ALA A 329 12.55 11.20 -55.72
N ALA A 330 13.44 11.17 -54.73
CA ALA A 330 13.11 10.80 -53.36
C ALA A 330 12.09 11.76 -52.73
N ARG A 331 12.29 13.07 -52.90
CA ARG A 331 11.38 14.13 -52.43
C ARG A 331 10.01 14.00 -53.03
N LYS A 332 9.91 13.81 -54.35
CA LYS A 332 8.63 13.61 -55.04
C LYS A 332 7.88 12.37 -54.53
N ALA A 333 8.59 11.27 -54.28
CA ALA A 333 7.99 10.06 -53.72
C ALA A 333 7.48 10.27 -52.28
N ALA A 334 8.29 10.92 -51.44
CA ALA A 334 7.96 11.22 -50.05
C ALA A 334 6.80 12.23 -49.93
N GLU A 335 6.75 13.27 -50.76
CA GLU A 335 5.66 14.24 -50.80
C GLU A 335 4.33 13.61 -51.22
N LYS A 336 4.34 12.64 -52.15
CA LYS A 336 3.15 11.86 -52.51
C LYS A 336 2.60 11.09 -51.30
N ILE A 337 3.48 10.42 -50.55
CA ILE A 337 3.09 9.66 -49.35
C ILE A 337 2.60 10.59 -48.23
N ARG A 338 3.24 11.76 -48.08
CA ARG A 338 2.85 12.79 -47.11
C ARG A 338 1.43 13.31 -47.31
N SER A 339 0.92 13.30 -48.54
CA SER A 339 -0.46 13.73 -48.86
C SER A 339 -1.55 12.73 -48.45
N GLY A 340 -1.17 11.50 -48.11
CA GLY A 340 -2.06 10.47 -47.58
C GLY A 340 -1.78 10.15 -46.11
N VAL A 341 -2.20 8.96 -45.67
CA VAL A 341 -1.90 8.45 -44.33
C VAL A 341 -0.42 8.12 -44.23
N TRP A 342 0.26 8.68 -43.24
CA TRP A 342 1.70 8.52 -43.06
C TRP A 342 2.04 7.11 -42.55
N PRO A 343 3.21 6.55 -42.91
CA PRO A 343 3.72 5.34 -42.29
C PRO A 343 3.91 5.49 -40.77
N ALA A 344 4.00 4.35 -40.06
CA ALA A 344 4.19 4.33 -38.61
C ALA A 344 5.44 5.09 -38.17
N ALA A 345 6.54 5.01 -38.92
CA ALA A 345 7.70 5.87 -38.74
C ALA A 345 7.62 7.05 -39.72
N HIS A 346 7.75 8.28 -39.23
CA HIS A 346 7.48 9.47 -40.01
C HIS A 346 8.48 10.59 -39.74
N TRP A 347 8.66 11.46 -40.73
CA TRP A 347 9.43 12.69 -40.62
C TRP A 347 8.57 13.79 -40.00
N ARG A 348 9.11 14.49 -39.01
CA ARG A 348 8.44 15.61 -38.32
C ARG A 348 8.63 16.93 -39.08
N ASP A 349 7.91 17.97 -38.66
CA ASP A 349 8.04 19.36 -39.14
C ASP A 349 8.08 19.46 -40.67
N ASP A 350 7.09 18.88 -41.33
CA ASP A 350 6.94 18.88 -42.80
C ASP A 350 8.13 18.29 -43.58
N GLY A 351 8.94 17.44 -42.94
CA GLY A 351 10.12 16.81 -43.53
C GLY A 351 11.44 17.47 -43.15
N GLN A 352 11.40 18.57 -42.39
CA GLN A 352 12.57 19.28 -41.86
C GLN A 352 13.00 18.77 -40.48
N GLY A 353 12.07 18.15 -39.75
CA GLY A 353 12.27 17.66 -38.40
C GLY A 353 12.96 16.31 -38.34
N THR A 354 13.11 15.79 -37.13
CA THR A 354 13.70 14.47 -36.89
C THR A 354 12.76 13.33 -37.29
N PHE A 355 13.33 12.14 -37.49
CA PHE A 355 12.57 10.93 -37.76
C PHE A 355 12.03 10.33 -36.45
N GLY A 356 10.71 10.19 -36.37
CA GLY A 356 10.00 9.70 -35.19
C GLY A 356 9.05 8.55 -35.52
N MET A 357 8.22 8.17 -34.54
CA MET A 357 7.25 7.10 -34.71
C MET A 357 5.87 7.54 -34.20
N LYS A 358 4.80 7.06 -34.84
CA LYS A 358 3.43 7.22 -34.37
C LYS A 358 3.25 6.35 -33.13
N LYS A 359 2.73 6.94 -32.06
CA LYS A 359 2.28 6.21 -30.88
C LYS A 359 0.75 6.23 -30.86
N TYR A 360 0.15 5.10 -31.19
CA TYR A 360 -1.31 4.98 -31.31
C TYR A 360 -1.99 4.86 -29.94
N LEU A 361 -3.17 5.47 -29.79
CA LEU A 361 -3.94 5.40 -28.56
C LEU A 361 -4.29 3.94 -28.18
N LYS A 362 -4.64 3.10 -29.18
CA LYS A 362 -4.98 1.69 -28.98
C LYS A 362 -3.84 0.84 -28.39
N ASP A 363 -2.58 1.21 -28.67
CA ASP A 363 -1.40 0.47 -28.20
C ASP A 363 -0.94 0.97 -26.82
N VAL A 364 -1.48 2.11 -26.36
CA VAL A 364 -1.20 2.73 -25.06
C VAL A 364 -2.30 2.42 -24.04
N LYS A 365 -3.15 1.41 -24.30
CA LYS A 365 -4.23 0.98 -23.38
C LYS A 365 -3.74 0.50 -22.00
N GLN A 366 -2.44 0.35 -21.79
CA GLN A 366 -1.88 0.19 -20.45
C GLN A 366 -1.98 1.55 -19.75
N GLY A 367 -2.71 1.61 -18.64
CA GLY A 367 -2.99 2.84 -17.89
C GLY A 367 -1.75 3.64 -17.45
N ILE A 368 -1.95 4.65 -16.63
CA ILE A 368 -0.89 5.59 -16.25
C ILE A 368 -0.15 5.07 -15.02
N VAL A 369 1.18 5.12 -15.07
CA VAL A 369 2.01 4.88 -13.88
C VAL A 369 1.78 6.03 -12.89
N PRO A 370 1.34 5.75 -11.65
CA PRO A 370 1.14 6.81 -10.66
C PRO A 370 2.44 7.60 -10.39
N THR A 371 2.33 8.92 -10.28
CA THR A 371 3.43 9.82 -9.92
C THR A 371 3.39 10.14 -8.42
N THR A 372 4.49 10.65 -7.86
CA THR A 372 4.58 11.12 -6.47
C THR A 372 4.08 12.55 -6.26
N TYR A 373 3.71 13.25 -7.33
CA TYR A 373 3.16 14.60 -7.28
C TYR A 373 1.77 14.60 -7.90
N TRP A 374 0.77 14.92 -7.09
CA TRP A 374 -0.64 14.90 -7.45
C TRP A 374 -1.17 16.34 -7.41
N SER A 375 -1.11 17.01 -8.58
CA SER A 375 -1.59 18.38 -8.81
C SER A 375 -3.05 18.45 -9.25
N ASP A 376 -3.63 19.63 -9.06
CA ASP A 376 -5.07 19.94 -9.21
C ASP A 376 -5.68 19.60 -10.58
N ASP A 377 -4.93 19.68 -11.67
CA ASP A 377 -5.43 19.34 -13.02
C ASP A 377 -5.95 17.88 -13.13
N ASP A 378 -5.49 16.96 -12.26
CA ASP A 378 -6.02 15.59 -12.19
C ASP A 378 -7.31 15.47 -11.33
N TYR A 379 -7.68 16.53 -10.59
CA TYR A 379 -8.72 16.54 -9.55
C TYR A 379 -10.00 17.31 -9.90
N GLU A 380 -10.06 18.07 -11.00
CA GLU A 380 -11.19 18.99 -11.29
C GLU A 380 -12.54 18.36 -11.65
N GLU A 381 -12.64 17.08 -12.04
CA GLU A 381 -13.98 16.47 -12.18
C GLU A 381 -14.59 16.21 -10.79
N PRO A 382 -15.67 16.92 -10.39
CA PRO A 382 -16.40 16.57 -9.19
C PRO A 382 -17.00 15.19 -9.43
N LEU A 383 -16.83 14.28 -8.47
CA LEU A 383 -17.69 13.10 -8.40
C LEU A 383 -19.13 13.62 -8.34
N ASP A 384 -19.94 13.27 -9.34
CA ASP A 384 -21.36 13.63 -9.38
C ASP A 384 -22.11 12.81 -8.33
N ILE A 385 -21.99 13.23 -7.06
CA ILE A 385 -22.72 12.66 -5.93
C ILE A 385 -24.15 13.23 -6.01
N GLY A 386 -24.92 12.77 -6.99
CA GLY A 386 -26.26 13.20 -7.42
C GLY A 386 -27.07 14.08 -6.44
N THR A 387 -26.66 15.34 -6.28
CA THR A 387 -27.34 16.36 -5.49
C THR A 387 -27.11 17.72 -6.14
N THR A 388 -28.13 18.57 -6.08
CA THR A 388 -28.17 19.90 -6.70
C THR A 388 -26.98 20.73 -6.21
N SER A 389 -25.94 20.81 -7.04
CA SER A 389 -24.73 21.60 -6.81
C SER A 389 -25.11 23.05 -6.49
N TRP A 390 -24.38 23.64 -5.55
CA TRP A 390 -24.44 25.07 -5.30
C TRP A 390 -23.39 25.75 -6.16
N ASP A 391 -23.81 26.73 -6.96
CA ASP A 391 -22.90 27.69 -7.59
C ASP A 391 -22.28 28.58 -6.51
N HIS A 392 -21.05 28.27 -6.12
CA HIS A 392 -20.12 29.24 -5.57
C HIS A 392 -18.70 28.89 -6.03
N GLU A 393 -18.18 29.75 -6.90
CA GLU A 393 -16.82 29.74 -7.41
C GLU A 393 -15.78 29.88 -6.28
N HIS A 394 -14.79 28.97 -6.32
CA HIS A 394 -13.44 29.05 -5.74
C HIS A 394 -13.28 29.18 -4.21
N SER A 395 -13.09 28.03 -3.52
CA SER A 395 -12.09 27.90 -2.42
C SER A 395 -11.84 26.44 -1.93
N GLY A 396 -10.64 25.90 -2.21
CA GLY A 396 -9.82 24.99 -1.37
C GLY A 396 -10.31 23.57 -0.98
N HIS A 397 -9.67 22.53 -1.50
CA HIS A 397 -10.01 21.09 -1.45
C HIS A 397 -10.23 20.39 -0.08
N SER A 398 -9.84 20.95 1.07
CA SER A 398 -10.37 20.47 2.36
C SER A 398 -11.88 20.70 2.47
N GLN A 399 -12.36 21.78 1.85
CA GLN A 399 -13.78 22.10 1.73
C GLN A 399 -14.52 21.06 0.89
N ILE A 400 -13.88 20.43 -0.11
CA ILE A 400 -14.52 19.38 -0.92
C ILE A 400 -14.90 18.19 -0.03
N GLY A 401 -13.98 17.66 0.78
CA GLY A 401 -14.31 16.55 1.68
C GLY A 401 -15.42 16.91 2.67
N ILE A 402 -15.40 18.15 3.20
CA ILE A 402 -16.46 18.66 4.10
C ILE A 402 -17.80 18.78 3.35
N ASN A 403 -17.79 19.27 2.11
CA ASN A 403 -18.99 19.42 1.28
C ASN A 403 -19.56 18.05 0.90
N GLU A 404 -18.72 17.11 0.50
CA GLU A 404 -19.08 15.71 0.26
C GLU A 404 -19.75 15.11 1.49
N LEU A 405 -19.14 15.27 2.68
CA LEU A 405 -19.73 14.79 3.92
C LEU A 405 -21.05 15.51 4.23
N THR A 406 -21.11 16.84 4.13
CA THR A 406 -22.30 17.66 4.37
C THR A 406 -23.45 17.25 3.48
N SER A 407 -23.20 16.90 2.21
CA SER A 407 -24.24 16.42 1.27
C SER A 407 -24.89 15.11 1.73
N ILE A 408 -24.17 14.29 2.50
CA ILE A 408 -24.61 12.98 2.97
C ILE A 408 -25.26 13.12 4.36
N VAL A 409 -24.55 13.71 5.31
CA VAL A 409 -24.97 13.73 6.72
C VAL A 409 -25.77 14.97 7.12
N GLY A 410 -25.72 16.04 6.32
CA GLY A 410 -26.29 17.34 6.62
C GLY A 410 -25.28 18.32 7.24
N PRO A 411 -25.60 19.63 7.28
CA PRO A 411 -24.73 20.64 7.88
C PRO A 411 -24.65 20.50 9.41
N GLY A 412 -23.64 21.11 10.03
CA GLY A 412 -23.51 21.14 11.49
C GLY A 412 -22.98 19.85 12.11
N HIS A 413 -22.40 18.95 11.30
CA HIS A 413 -21.83 17.68 11.77
C HIS A 413 -20.55 17.83 12.61
N GLY A 414 -19.88 19.00 12.60
CA GLY A 414 -18.75 19.31 13.49
C GLY A 414 -17.45 18.55 13.18
N PHE A 415 -17.25 18.08 11.94
CA PHE A 415 -16.05 17.35 11.52
C PHE A 415 -15.29 18.17 10.46
N GLU A 416 -14.09 18.65 10.79
CA GLU A 416 -13.40 19.66 9.97
C GLU A 416 -12.31 19.08 9.05
N THR A 417 -11.91 17.83 9.25
CA THR A 417 -10.74 17.23 8.59
C THR A 417 -11.12 16.02 7.75
N VAL A 418 -12.05 16.19 6.81
CA VAL A 418 -12.51 15.09 5.94
C VAL A 418 -11.57 14.93 4.74
N LYS A 419 -11.06 13.72 4.53
CA LYS A 419 -10.35 13.38 3.29
C LYS A 419 -11.32 13.30 2.09
N PRO A 420 -11.00 13.90 0.94
CA PRO A 420 -11.82 13.81 -0.28
C PRO A 420 -11.89 12.39 -0.82
N MET A 421 -13.06 12.02 -1.34
CA MET A 421 -13.33 10.69 -1.90
C MET A 421 -12.37 10.34 -3.05
N LYS A 422 -12.07 11.29 -3.94
CA LYS A 422 -11.21 11.07 -5.11
C LYS A 422 -9.80 10.62 -4.75
N LEU A 423 -9.20 11.20 -3.70
CA LEU A 423 -7.89 10.79 -3.19
C LEU A 423 -7.92 9.33 -2.72
N ILE A 424 -8.88 9.02 -1.85
CA ILE A 424 -9.01 7.71 -1.23
C ILE A 424 -9.28 6.64 -2.30
N LYS A 425 -10.17 6.92 -3.26
CA LYS A 425 -10.42 6.04 -4.41
C LYS A 425 -9.16 5.76 -5.21
N LYS A 426 -8.37 6.81 -5.53
CA LYS A 426 -7.12 6.68 -6.29
C LYS A 426 -6.13 5.75 -5.58
N ILE A 427 -5.92 5.92 -4.27
CA ILE A 427 -5.04 5.05 -3.47
C ILE A 427 -5.54 3.60 -3.49
N ILE A 428 -6.84 3.37 -3.28
CA ILE A 428 -7.43 2.02 -3.31
C ILE A 428 -7.26 1.36 -4.68
N GLN A 429 -7.50 2.09 -5.77
CA GLN A 429 -7.32 1.56 -7.14
C GLN A 429 -5.88 1.15 -7.43
N ILE A 430 -4.90 1.91 -6.91
CA ILE A 430 -3.48 1.64 -7.14
C ILE A 430 -3.02 0.38 -6.38
N TRP A 431 -3.39 0.24 -5.10
CA TRP A 431 -2.76 -0.75 -4.22
C TRP A 431 -3.68 -1.84 -3.67
N CYS A 432 -5.00 -1.73 -3.84
CA CYS A 432 -5.95 -2.76 -3.42
C CYS A 432 -6.55 -3.51 -4.63
N PRO A 433 -6.32 -4.83 -4.76
CA PRO A 433 -6.91 -5.61 -5.84
C PRO A 433 -8.44 -5.66 -5.74
N PRO A 434 -9.17 -5.99 -6.81
CA PRO A 434 -10.64 -5.99 -6.84
C PRO A 434 -11.33 -6.85 -5.78
N THR A 435 -10.68 -7.87 -5.22
CA THR A 435 -11.23 -8.73 -4.16
C THR A 435 -10.49 -8.55 -2.82
N GLY A 436 -9.71 -7.48 -2.70
CA GLY A 436 -8.82 -7.24 -1.57
C GLY A 436 -9.53 -6.72 -0.32
N ILE A 437 -8.83 -6.75 0.81
CA ILE A 437 -9.27 -6.21 2.09
C ILE A 437 -8.53 -4.91 2.38
N VAL A 438 -9.27 -3.84 2.66
CA VAL A 438 -8.74 -2.57 3.13
C VAL A 438 -9.00 -2.43 4.64
N LEU A 439 -7.97 -2.07 5.40
CA LEU A 439 -8.05 -1.78 6.83
C LEU A 439 -7.81 -0.28 7.06
N ASP A 440 -8.72 0.36 7.80
CA ASP A 440 -8.54 1.72 8.27
C ASP A 440 -8.85 1.81 9.78
N PRO A 441 -7.80 1.83 10.62
CA PRO A 441 -7.94 1.90 12.07
C PRO A 441 -8.18 3.32 12.61
N PHE A 442 -8.24 4.33 11.73
CA PHE A 442 -8.56 5.73 12.05
C PHE A 442 -9.65 6.22 11.08
N ALA A 443 -10.80 5.54 11.12
CA ALA A 443 -11.86 5.70 10.13
C ALA A 443 -12.38 7.15 9.99
N GLY A 444 -12.39 7.92 11.08
CA GLY A 444 -12.93 9.26 11.17
C GLY A 444 -14.37 9.31 10.66
N SER A 445 -14.58 10.11 9.61
CA SER A 445 -15.89 10.24 8.98
C SER A 445 -16.35 9.01 8.19
N GLY A 446 -15.48 8.02 7.93
CA GLY A 446 -15.80 6.82 7.15
C GLY A 446 -15.59 6.98 5.64
N THR A 447 -14.74 7.93 5.20
CA THR A 447 -14.43 8.13 3.78
C THR A 447 -13.91 6.85 3.11
N THR A 448 -13.04 6.09 3.79
CA THR A 448 -12.42 4.87 3.25
C THR A 448 -13.45 3.84 2.81
N ALA A 449 -14.39 3.45 3.67
CA ALA A 449 -15.43 2.49 3.26
C ALA A 449 -16.40 3.07 2.24
N HIS A 450 -16.74 4.36 2.33
CA HIS A 450 -17.57 4.98 1.30
C HIS A 450 -16.93 4.85 -0.09
N ALA A 451 -15.64 5.16 -0.20
CA ALA A 451 -14.88 5.06 -1.44
C ALA A 451 -14.83 3.62 -1.97
N ILE A 452 -14.66 2.63 -1.09
CA ILE A 452 -14.66 1.21 -1.46
C ILE A 452 -16.01 0.79 -2.04
N MET A 453 -17.12 1.16 -1.39
CA MET A 453 -18.46 0.80 -1.84
C MET A 453 -18.80 1.42 -3.21
N GLU A 454 -18.43 2.69 -3.43
CA GLU A 454 -18.60 3.33 -4.74
C GLU A 454 -17.70 2.68 -5.80
N LEU A 455 -16.43 2.41 -5.51
CA LEU A 455 -15.52 1.74 -6.45
C LEU A 455 -16.01 0.34 -6.84
N ASN A 456 -16.56 -0.40 -5.89
CA ASN A 456 -17.15 -1.72 -6.15
C ASN A 456 -18.33 -1.59 -7.11
N ALA A 457 -19.23 -0.62 -6.89
CA ALA A 457 -20.35 -0.35 -7.78
C ALA A 457 -19.91 0.11 -9.19
N GLU A 458 -18.86 0.94 -9.28
CA GLU A 458 -18.33 1.46 -10.55
C GLU A 458 -17.60 0.40 -11.38
N SER A 459 -16.83 -0.47 -10.73
CA SER A 459 -15.90 -1.40 -11.40
C SER A 459 -16.33 -2.87 -11.36
N GLY A 460 -17.46 -3.19 -10.72
CA GLY A 460 -17.89 -4.58 -10.50
C GLY A 460 -16.91 -5.37 -9.64
N ALA A 461 -16.25 -4.70 -8.69
CA ALA A 461 -15.27 -5.29 -7.78
C ALA A 461 -15.94 -5.69 -6.44
N ASP A 462 -15.27 -6.57 -5.69
CA ASP A 462 -15.75 -7.13 -4.42
C ASP A 462 -14.74 -6.83 -3.28
N ARG A 463 -14.25 -5.60 -3.22
CA ARG A 463 -13.32 -5.18 -2.15
C ARG A 463 -14.05 -5.14 -0.82
N ARG A 464 -13.38 -5.56 0.24
CA ARG A 464 -13.91 -5.59 1.61
C ARG A 464 -13.21 -4.56 2.48
N PHE A 465 -13.88 -4.11 3.54
CA PHE A 465 -13.30 -3.17 4.48
C PHE A 465 -13.42 -3.59 5.95
N LEU A 466 -12.38 -3.21 6.70
CA LEU A 466 -12.31 -3.24 8.15
C LEU A 466 -12.08 -1.82 8.64
N LEU A 467 -13.12 -1.19 9.19
CA LEU A 467 -13.03 0.13 9.81
C LEU A 467 -13.01 0.00 11.31
N ILE A 468 -12.17 0.80 11.96
CA ILE A 468 -12.21 0.99 13.39
C ILE A 468 -12.39 2.48 13.66
N GLU A 469 -13.42 2.79 14.45
CA GLU A 469 -13.61 4.14 14.96
C GLU A 469 -13.91 4.08 16.43
N GLN A 470 -13.36 5.03 17.17
CA GLN A 470 -13.69 5.22 18.55
C GLN A 470 -14.82 6.23 18.68
N GLY A 471 -15.93 5.78 19.26
CA GLY A 471 -16.93 6.72 19.77
C GLY A 471 -16.47 7.51 20.98
N ARG A 472 -17.20 8.58 21.29
CA ARG A 472 -17.00 9.39 22.52
C ARG A 472 -18.18 9.18 23.48
N PRO A 473 -18.29 7.98 24.10
CA PRO A 473 -19.48 7.60 24.85
C PRO A 473 -19.73 8.47 26.09
N GLU A 474 -18.69 9.03 26.71
CA GLU A 474 -18.81 9.86 27.93
C GLU A 474 -19.51 11.22 27.70
N ARG A 475 -19.81 11.59 26.44
CA ARG A 475 -20.55 12.82 26.09
C ARG A 475 -21.73 12.60 25.12
N GLY A 476 -22.24 11.37 25.00
CA GLY A 476 -23.42 11.05 24.16
C GLY A 476 -23.13 10.64 22.70
N ASP A 477 -21.87 10.37 22.40
CA ASP A 477 -21.24 9.91 21.16
C ASP A 477 -21.01 10.90 20.01
N ALA A 478 -19.75 11.33 19.88
CA ALA A 478 -19.26 12.18 18.80
C ALA A 478 -18.07 11.51 18.09
N TYR A 479 -18.20 10.24 17.70
CA TYR A 479 -18.04 9.68 16.33
C TYR A 479 -18.14 8.14 16.37
N ALA A 480 -17.89 7.35 15.33
CA ALA A 480 -18.39 5.96 15.20
C ALA A 480 -19.91 5.83 14.95
N ARG A 481 -20.83 6.17 15.89
CA ARG A 481 -22.29 5.98 15.64
C ARG A 481 -22.95 7.19 14.98
N THR A 482 -22.64 8.40 15.45
CA THR A 482 -23.34 9.63 15.01
C THR A 482 -22.85 10.19 13.67
N LEU A 483 -21.67 9.78 13.19
CA LEU A 483 -21.13 10.22 11.90
C LEU A 483 -20.70 9.07 11.01
N THR A 484 -19.77 8.23 11.45
CA THR A 484 -19.18 7.17 10.62
C THR A 484 -20.26 6.21 10.16
N TYR A 485 -21.02 5.64 11.09
CA TYR A 485 -22.17 4.79 10.80
C TYR A 485 -23.22 5.52 9.94
N GLU A 486 -23.60 6.74 10.28
CA GLU A 486 -24.61 7.50 9.52
C GLU A 486 -24.17 7.77 8.07
N ARG A 487 -22.90 8.14 7.83
CA ARG A 487 -22.34 8.30 6.48
C ARG A 487 -22.43 6.99 5.71
N LEU A 488 -21.99 5.88 6.31
CA LEU A 488 -21.97 4.58 5.63
C LEU A 488 -23.39 4.05 5.36
N LYS A 489 -24.29 4.17 6.33
CA LYS A 489 -25.70 3.80 6.17
C LYS A 489 -26.32 4.57 4.99
N ARG A 490 -26.14 5.88 4.95
CA ARG A 490 -26.69 6.75 3.88
C ARG A 490 -26.03 6.53 2.53
N ALA A 491 -24.75 6.17 2.51
CA ALA A 491 -24.09 5.71 1.29
C ALA A 491 -24.75 4.45 0.73
N VAL A 492 -25.03 3.45 1.60
CA VAL A 492 -25.70 2.21 1.20
C VAL A 492 -27.15 2.47 0.77
N THR A 493 -27.93 3.24 1.54
CA THR A 493 -29.35 3.46 1.25
C THR A 493 -29.62 4.47 0.14
N GLY A 494 -28.62 5.24 -0.28
CA GLY A 494 -28.80 6.35 -1.23
C GLY A 494 -29.47 7.59 -0.60
N GLU A 495 -29.63 7.62 0.72
CA GLU A 495 -30.15 8.78 1.45
C GLU A 495 -29.16 9.96 1.40
N ARG A 496 -29.68 11.16 1.19
CA ARG A 496 -28.93 12.42 1.30
C ARG A 496 -29.76 13.43 2.07
N VAL A 497 -29.08 14.34 2.75
CA VAL A 497 -29.75 15.41 3.50
C VAL A 497 -29.79 16.67 2.67
N ASN A 498 -31.01 17.17 2.45
CA ASN A 498 -31.21 18.42 1.76
C ASN A 498 -30.94 19.63 2.66
N LYS A 499 -31.01 20.82 2.06
CA LYS A 499 -30.75 22.12 2.71
C LYS A 499 -31.62 22.40 3.94
N LYS A 500 -32.79 21.73 4.05
CA LYS A 500 -33.74 21.88 5.16
C LYS A 500 -33.50 20.85 6.28
N GLY A 501 -32.43 20.05 6.19
CA GLY A 501 -32.13 18.99 7.16
C GLY A 501 -32.98 17.73 6.99
N VAL A 502 -33.72 17.61 5.87
CA VAL A 502 -34.59 16.46 5.62
C VAL A 502 -33.82 15.39 4.85
N SER A 503 -33.75 14.18 5.41
CA SER A 503 -33.19 13.00 4.72
C SER A 503 -34.20 12.43 3.74
N ALA A 504 -33.77 12.18 2.50
CA ALA A 504 -34.55 11.47 1.49
C ALA A 504 -33.61 10.64 0.59
N ILE A 505 -34.13 9.57 0.01
CA ILE A 505 -33.40 8.80 -1.00
C ILE A 505 -33.31 9.66 -2.26
N SER A 506 -32.12 10.16 -2.58
CA SER A 506 -31.89 11.01 -3.75
C SER A 506 -30.67 10.58 -4.58
N ALA A 507 -29.88 9.63 -4.10
CA ALA A 507 -28.79 9.01 -4.83
C ALA A 507 -29.09 7.53 -5.09
N ALA A 508 -28.41 6.94 -6.09
CA ALA A 508 -28.51 5.51 -6.34
C ALA A 508 -28.00 4.73 -5.11
N PRO A 509 -28.77 3.78 -4.56
CA PRO A 509 -28.32 2.95 -3.46
C PRO A 509 -27.17 2.05 -3.92
N LEU A 510 -26.19 1.84 -3.04
CA LEU A 510 -25.08 0.94 -3.29
C LEU A 510 -25.47 -0.47 -2.86
N SER A 511 -25.27 -1.47 -3.71
CA SER A 511 -25.48 -2.89 -3.38
C SER A 511 -24.37 -3.42 -2.45
N SER A 512 -24.28 -2.84 -1.26
CA SER A 512 -23.29 -3.13 -0.23
C SER A 512 -23.97 -3.21 1.14
N GLY A 513 -23.21 -3.59 2.16
CA GLY A 513 -23.65 -3.66 3.54
C GLY A 513 -22.46 -3.80 4.47
N PHE A 514 -22.71 -3.68 5.77
CA PHE A 514 -21.68 -3.85 6.78
C PHE A 514 -22.27 -4.26 8.11
N ARG A 515 -21.47 -5.00 8.87
CA ARG A 515 -21.75 -5.34 10.26
C ARG A 515 -21.15 -4.30 11.18
N PHE A 516 -21.99 -3.72 12.04
CA PHE A 516 -21.53 -2.89 13.15
C PHE A 516 -21.29 -3.77 14.38
N SER A 517 -20.08 -3.72 14.93
CA SER A 517 -19.71 -4.45 16.14
C SER A 517 -19.13 -3.49 17.17
N LYS A 518 -19.40 -3.73 18.45
CA LYS A 518 -18.80 -3.02 19.57
C LYS A 518 -17.76 -3.90 20.25
N LEU A 519 -16.60 -3.33 20.55
CA LEU A 519 -15.58 -3.98 21.34
C LEU A 519 -16.00 -4.01 22.82
N MET A 520 -16.04 -5.19 23.41
CA MET A 520 -16.42 -5.38 24.81
C MET A 520 -15.19 -5.32 25.71
N SER A 521 -15.38 -5.25 27.03
CA SER A 521 -14.27 -5.38 28.00
C SER A 521 -13.84 -6.83 28.23
N GLN A 522 -14.74 -7.79 28.00
CA GLN A 522 -14.48 -9.20 28.21
C GLN A 522 -13.44 -9.72 27.22
N VAL A 523 -12.41 -10.37 27.75
CA VAL A 523 -11.36 -11.04 26.98
C VAL A 523 -11.95 -12.21 26.18
N ASP A 524 -11.57 -12.30 24.90
CA ASP A 524 -11.93 -13.44 24.06
C ASP A 524 -10.91 -14.56 24.25
N ALA A 525 -11.28 -15.56 25.04
CA ALA A 525 -10.39 -16.68 25.38
C ALA A 525 -9.91 -17.45 24.13
N ALA A 526 -10.76 -17.62 23.12
CA ALA A 526 -10.37 -18.32 21.90
C ALA A 526 -9.36 -17.49 21.08
N ALA A 527 -9.55 -16.17 21.04
CA ALA A 527 -8.62 -15.26 20.41
C ALA A 527 -7.28 -15.17 21.15
N VAL A 528 -7.29 -15.20 22.49
CA VAL A 528 -6.07 -15.27 23.32
C VAL A 528 -5.28 -16.53 22.97
N LEU A 529 -5.92 -17.70 22.99
CA LEU A 529 -5.26 -18.98 22.67
C LEU A 529 -4.64 -18.96 21.26
N ALA A 530 -5.32 -18.36 20.29
CA ALA A 530 -4.80 -18.22 18.94
C ALA A 530 -3.60 -17.26 18.87
N LEU A 531 -3.63 -16.15 19.62
CA LEU A 531 -2.51 -15.21 19.70
C LEU A 531 -1.28 -15.86 20.34
N GLU A 532 -1.45 -16.52 21.49
CA GLU A 532 -0.39 -17.25 22.20
C GLU A 532 0.25 -18.31 21.31
N ARG A 533 -0.57 -19.07 20.56
CA ARG A 533 -0.09 -20.06 19.60
C ARG A 533 0.86 -19.44 18.57
N GLU A 534 0.49 -18.31 17.97
CA GLU A 534 1.33 -17.66 16.96
C GLU A 534 2.62 -17.09 17.56
N GLU A 535 2.57 -16.56 18.79
CA GLU A 535 3.77 -16.12 19.49
C GLU A 535 4.70 -17.29 19.81
N MET A 536 4.15 -18.42 20.23
CA MET A 536 4.94 -19.64 20.41
C MET A 536 5.58 -20.10 19.11
N VAL A 537 4.86 -20.05 17.98
CA VAL A 537 5.42 -20.36 16.66
C VAL A 537 6.62 -19.45 16.36
N ASP A 538 6.50 -18.14 16.61
CA ASP A 538 7.57 -17.19 16.36
C ASP A 538 8.79 -17.42 17.26
N LEU A 539 8.58 -17.70 18.54
CA LEU A 539 9.65 -18.05 19.47
C LEU A 539 10.31 -19.39 19.14
N LEU A 540 9.54 -20.38 18.69
CA LEU A 540 10.05 -21.69 18.27
C LEU A 540 10.91 -21.58 17.02
N LEU A 541 10.49 -20.78 16.03
CA LEU A 541 11.27 -20.52 14.83
C LEU A 541 12.60 -19.83 15.18
N THR A 542 12.55 -18.84 16.07
CA THR A 542 13.75 -18.10 16.52
C THR A 542 14.70 -19.02 17.30
N SER A 543 14.17 -19.78 18.27
CA SER A 543 14.92 -20.77 19.05
C SER A 543 15.54 -21.86 18.19
N TYR A 544 14.86 -22.30 17.12
CA TYR A 544 15.38 -23.28 16.18
C TYR A 544 16.58 -22.72 15.41
N TRP A 545 16.54 -21.43 15.02
CA TRP A 545 17.65 -20.76 14.35
C TRP A 545 18.86 -20.54 15.26
N ASP A 546 18.66 -20.36 16.56
CA ASP A 546 19.76 -20.21 17.52
C ASP A 546 20.45 -21.55 17.85
N GLN A 547 19.75 -22.68 17.76
CA GLN A 547 20.26 -24.00 18.18
C GLN A 547 21.01 -24.76 17.09
N LYS A 548 20.78 -24.45 15.81
CA LYS A 548 21.45 -25.14 14.69
C LYS A 548 22.26 -24.14 13.89
N ASP A 549 23.58 -24.34 13.92
CA ASP A 549 24.60 -23.63 13.15
C ASP A 549 24.17 -23.17 11.75
N ARG A 550 24.74 -22.04 11.34
CA ARG A 550 24.51 -21.18 10.16
C ARG A 550 24.48 -21.85 8.75
N ALA A 551 24.05 -23.10 8.58
CA ALA A 551 24.14 -23.81 7.30
C ALA A 551 23.00 -24.80 6.95
N ALA A 552 21.93 -24.98 7.74
CA ALA A 552 20.92 -26.01 7.44
C ALA A 552 19.45 -25.54 7.45
N ALA A 553 18.90 -25.34 6.24
CA ALA A 553 17.48 -25.28 5.87
C ALA A 553 16.60 -24.22 6.59
N HIS A 554 16.33 -23.11 5.89
CA HIS A 554 15.28 -22.16 6.28
C HIS A 554 13.92 -22.87 6.39
N LEU A 555 13.36 -22.91 7.61
CA LEU A 555 11.97 -23.31 7.83
C LEU A 555 11.06 -22.26 7.19
N ARG A 556 10.17 -22.70 6.30
CA ARG A 556 9.14 -21.85 5.71
C ARG A 556 7.91 -21.86 6.62
N ARG A 557 7.69 -20.77 7.38
CA ARG A 557 6.46 -20.55 8.15
C ARG A 557 5.24 -20.53 7.22
N LEU A 558 4.17 -21.21 7.62
CA LEU A 558 2.86 -21.14 6.96
C LEU A 558 2.02 -19.99 7.53
N PRO A 559 1.09 -19.42 6.75
CA PRO A 559 0.21 -18.37 7.27
C PRO A 559 -0.62 -18.85 8.46
N ALA A 560 -0.82 -17.97 9.44
CA ALA A 560 -1.62 -18.22 10.63
C ALA A 560 -3.04 -18.68 10.28
N GLY A 561 -3.60 -19.60 11.06
CA GLY A 561 -4.98 -20.08 10.90
C GLY A 561 -5.24 -21.03 9.71
N THR A 562 -4.24 -21.37 8.91
CA THR A 562 -4.40 -22.32 7.78
C THR A 562 -4.54 -23.78 8.22
N HIS A 563 -3.97 -24.12 9.37
CA HIS A 563 -3.90 -25.47 9.91
C HIS A 563 -4.08 -25.42 11.43
N SER A 564 -4.53 -26.52 12.03
CA SER A 564 -4.70 -26.62 13.48
C SER A 564 -3.34 -26.83 14.16
N TYR A 565 -2.49 -27.70 13.62
CA TYR A 565 -1.20 -28.05 14.25
C TYR A 565 0.01 -27.63 13.41
N LEU A 566 -0.02 -27.83 12.08
CA LEU A 566 1.10 -27.50 11.21
C LEU A 566 1.38 -25.99 11.20
N PHE A 567 2.65 -25.59 11.37
CA PHE A 567 3.05 -24.18 11.35
C PHE A 567 4.25 -23.88 10.43
N ALA A 568 5.08 -24.86 10.10
CA ALA A 568 6.20 -24.67 9.18
C ALA A 568 6.55 -25.93 8.39
N LYS A 569 7.27 -25.74 7.27
CA LYS A 569 7.82 -26.81 6.44
C LYS A 569 9.33 -26.63 6.24
N SER A 570 10.09 -27.71 6.24
CA SER A 570 11.52 -27.67 5.86
C SER A 570 11.69 -27.71 4.33
N ALA A 571 12.88 -27.34 3.85
CA ALA A 571 13.25 -27.50 2.44
C ALA A 571 13.23 -28.98 1.97
N ARG A 572 13.28 -29.93 2.90
CA ARG A 572 13.23 -31.38 2.63
C ARG A 572 11.81 -31.95 2.59
N GLY A 573 10.79 -31.10 2.83
CA GLY A 573 9.38 -31.52 2.84
C GLY A 573 8.87 -31.99 4.20
N GLU A 574 9.67 -31.89 5.27
CA GLU A 574 9.27 -32.29 6.62
C GLU A 574 8.34 -31.23 7.25
N GLY A 575 7.39 -31.70 8.06
CA GLY A 575 6.39 -30.86 8.74
C GLY A 575 6.75 -30.54 10.18
N PHE A 576 6.52 -29.29 10.59
CA PHE A 576 6.68 -28.79 11.95
C PHE A 576 5.32 -28.43 12.54
N PHE A 577 4.96 -29.08 13.64
CA PHE A 577 3.64 -29.03 14.25
C PHE A 577 3.73 -28.52 15.69
N LEU A 578 2.72 -27.77 16.11
CA LEU A 578 2.60 -27.25 17.47
C LEU A 578 1.26 -27.67 18.07
N ILE A 579 1.30 -28.34 19.21
CA ILE A 579 0.14 -28.59 20.06
C ILE A 579 0.16 -27.55 21.19
N TRP A 580 -0.81 -26.64 21.18
CA TRP A 580 -1.01 -25.64 22.21
C TRP A 580 -2.49 -25.53 22.57
N ASN A 581 -2.81 -25.77 23.84
CA ASN A 581 -4.17 -25.67 24.39
C ASN A 581 -4.31 -24.49 25.38
N GLY A 582 -3.27 -23.67 25.51
CA GLY A 582 -3.18 -22.59 26.49
C GLY A 582 -2.26 -22.91 27.68
N PRO A 583 -2.01 -21.91 28.54
CA PRO A 583 -1.08 -22.03 29.66
C PRO A 583 -1.59 -22.99 30.74
N ASP A 584 -2.89 -22.93 31.03
CA ASP A 584 -3.55 -23.70 32.10
C ASP A 584 -4.04 -25.08 31.65
N GLN A 585 -3.87 -25.41 30.36
CA GLN A 585 -4.31 -26.69 29.80
C GLN A 585 -3.12 -27.53 29.34
N ALA A 586 -3.21 -28.83 29.58
CA ALA A 586 -2.18 -29.76 29.17
C ALA A 586 -2.09 -29.83 27.64
N SER A 587 -1.00 -29.31 27.08
CA SER A 587 -0.66 -29.43 25.67
C SER A 587 0.05 -30.76 25.43
N VAL A 588 -0.72 -31.80 25.08
CA VAL A 588 -0.27 -33.20 25.06
C VAL A 588 -0.28 -33.81 23.65
N LEU A 589 0.85 -34.38 23.25
CA LEU A 589 0.94 -35.30 22.12
C LEU A 589 0.42 -36.68 22.54
N ASN A 590 -0.76 -37.05 22.06
CA ASN A 590 -1.41 -38.34 22.28
C ASN A 590 -1.87 -38.94 20.95
N ARG A 591 -2.47 -40.14 20.98
CA ARG A 591 -2.91 -40.83 19.75
C ARG A 591 -3.96 -40.05 18.94
N ALA A 592 -4.80 -39.25 19.60
CA ALA A 592 -5.82 -38.44 18.94
C ALA A 592 -5.21 -37.21 18.25
N SER A 593 -4.36 -36.45 18.95
CA SER A 593 -3.66 -35.30 18.36
C SER A 593 -2.70 -35.74 17.25
N PHE A 594 -2.01 -36.88 17.40
CA PHE A 594 -1.21 -37.45 16.33
C PHE A 594 -2.03 -37.81 15.08
N ARG A 595 -3.25 -38.33 15.25
CA ARG A 595 -4.13 -38.65 14.11
C ARG A 595 -4.50 -37.41 13.31
N ALA A 596 -4.76 -36.30 13.99
CA ALA A 596 -5.04 -35.02 13.34
C ALA A 596 -3.79 -34.47 12.62
N ILE A 597 -2.62 -34.52 13.26
CA ILE A 597 -1.33 -34.17 12.66
C ILE A 597 -1.07 -34.99 11.38
N ALA A 598 -1.29 -36.31 11.43
CA ALA A 598 -1.09 -37.18 10.27
C ALA A 598 -2.08 -36.87 9.13
N ALA A 599 -3.30 -36.44 9.44
CA ALA A 599 -4.28 -36.01 8.45
C ALA A 599 -3.84 -34.70 7.76
N GLU A 600 -3.40 -33.70 8.53
CA GLU A 600 -2.82 -32.46 7.99
C GLU A 600 -1.57 -32.75 7.14
N ALA A 601 -0.67 -33.60 7.63
CA ALA A 601 0.55 -33.98 6.92
C ALA A 601 0.25 -34.63 5.57
N LYS A 602 -0.78 -35.50 5.52
CA LYS A 602 -1.22 -36.15 4.28
C LYS A 602 -1.84 -35.15 3.30
N ALA A 603 -2.66 -34.22 3.78
CA ALA A 603 -3.26 -33.18 2.94
C ALA A 603 -2.20 -32.27 2.29
N GLU A 604 -1.12 -31.99 3.03
CA GLU A 604 -0.03 -31.12 2.60
C GLU A 604 1.16 -31.84 1.95
N GLY A 605 1.06 -33.16 1.74
CA GLY A 605 2.08 -33.99 1.07
C GLY A 605 3.44 -34.04 1.79
N LEU A 606 3.45 -34.04 3.13
CA LEU A 606 4.67 -33.93 3.93
C LEU A 606 5.41 -35.26 4.10
N THR A 607 6.73 -35.20 4.14
CA THR A 607 7.60 -36.34 4.41
C THR A 607 7.86 -36.49 5.90
N GLN A 608 8.10 -37.73 6.33
CA GLN A 608 8.49 -38.06 7.70
C GLN A 608 10.01 -37.82 7.89
N PRO A 609 10.48 -37.54 9.11
CA PRO A 609 9.73 -37.51 10.38
C PRO A 609 8.87 -36.26 10.55
N PHE A 610 7.82 -36.35 11.38
CA PHE A 610 7.01 -35.20 11.79
C PHE A 610 7.57 -34.61 13.08
N HIS A 611 7.96 -33.34 13.06
CA HIS A 611 8.51 -32.64 14.23
C HIS A 611 7.36 -32.01 15.01
N VAL A 612 7.12 -32.48 16.24
CA VAL A 612 5.95 -32.07 17.04
C VAL A 612 6.39 -31.42 18.35
N TYR A 613 6.01 -30.17 18.53
CA TYR A 613 6.20 -29.41 19.76
C TYR A 613 4.97 -29.53 20.66
N ALA A 614 5.15 -29.96 21.92
CA ALA A 614 4.12 -29.95 22.95
C ALA A 614 4.75 -29.88 24.37
N ARG A 615 3.94 -29.72 25.42
CA ARG A 615 4.44 -29.76 26.81
C ARG A 615 4.74 -31.19 27.28
N ILE A 616 3.90 -32.14 26.88
CA ILE A 616 3.98 -33.54 27.30
C ILE A 616 3.75 -34.44 26.08
N SER A 617 4.41 -35.60 26.02
CA SER A 617 4.09 -36.66 25.07
C SER A 617 3.71 -37.94 25.79
N THR A 618 2.56 -38.50 25.44
CA THR A 618 2.12 -39.85 25.84
C THR A 618 2.07 -40.82 24.66
N TYR A 619 2.44 -40.34 23.47
CA TYR A 619 2.53 -41.15 22.26
C TYR A 619 3.98 -41.26 21.80
N SER A 620 4.44 -42.49 21.59
CA SER A 620 5.74 -42.78 20.99
C SER A 620 5.51 -43.65 19.76
N GLY A 621 5.83 -43.10 18.60
CA GLY A 621 5.72 -43.78 17.30
C GLY A 621 6.95 -43.51 16.45
N PRO A 622 7.32 -44.40 15.52
CA PRO A 622 8.60 -44.36 14.81
C PRO A 622 8.77 -43.16 13.87
N ASN A 623 7.68 -42.46 13.53
CA ASN A 623 7.67 -41.42 12.50
C ASN A 623 7.48 -40.00 13.07
N VAL A 624 7.66 -39.84 14.37
CA VAL A 624 7.49 -38.57 15.08
C VAL A 624 8.72 -38.24 15.89
N GLU A 625 9.23 -37.04 15.72
CA GLU A 625 10.19 -36.44 16.63
C GLU A 625 9.46 -35.50 17.57
N PHE A 626 9.50 -35.82 18.86
CA PHE A 626 8.90 -34.99 19.89
C PHE A 626 9.90 -33.96 20.41
N TYR A 627 9.44 -32.71 20.49
CA TYR A 627 10.17 -31.60 21.07
C TYR A 627 9.36 -31.04 22.24
N GLN A 628 9.94 -31.06 23.43
CA GLN A 628 9.32 -30.37 24.55
C GLN A 628 9.44 -28.86 24.34
N ILE A 629 8.36 -28.11 24.54
CA ILE A 629 8.39 -26.65 24.50
C ILE A 629 9.37 -26.15 25.57
N PRO A 630 10.47 -25.46 25.19
CA PRO A 630 11.50 -25.02 26.14
C PRO A 630 10.93 -24.08 27.22
N ASN A 631 11.35 -24.27 28.47
CA ASN A 631 10.93 -23.40 29.58
C ASN A 631 11.24 -21.92 29.33
N ARG A 632 12.38 -21.60 28.71
CA ARG A 632 12.73 -20.22 28.30
C ARG A 632 11.68 -19.56 27.41
N ILE A 633 10.96 -20.33 26.60
CA ILE A 633 9.89 -19.83 25.72
C ILE A 633 8.63 -19.55 26.56
N LEU A 634 8.33 -20.43 27.52
CA LEU A 634 7.22 -20.23 28.46
C LEU A 634 7.48 -19.03 29.39
N ASP A 635 8.71 -18.89 29.88
CA ASP A 635 9.16 -17.76 30.70
C ASP A 635 9.09 -16.44 29.91
N ALA A 636 9.52 -16.45 28.65
CA ALA A 636 9.43 -15.28 27.75
C ALA A 636 7.99 -14.85 27.43
N LEU A 637 7.02 -15.73 27.63
CA LEU A 637 5.58 -15.47 27.53
C LEU A 637 4.93 -15.16 28.89
N GLY A 638 5.71 -15.14 29.97
CA GLY A 638 5.23 -14.85 31.32
C GLY A 638 4.51 -16.03 32.01
N PHE A 639 4.60 -17.24 31.46
CA PHE A 639 4.01 -18.44 32.03
C PHE A 639 4.99 -19.12 32.97
N ASN A 640 5.05 -18.64 34.22
CA ASN A 640 5.96 -19.15 35.22
C ASN A 640 5.23 -20.09 36.20
N GLU A 641 5.45 -21.40 36.10
CA GLU A 641 5.02 -22.36 37.14
C GLU A 641 5.82 -22.19 38.44
N ALA A 642 6.93 -21.44 38.43
CA ALA A 642 7.79 -21.25 39.61
C ALA A 642 7.27 -20.22 40.64
N LEU A 643 6.06 -19.69 40.48
CA LEU A 643 5.40 -18.82 41.48
C LEU A 643 4.37 -19.51 42.38
N HIS A 644 4.27 -20.85 42.33
CA HIS A 644 3.66 -21.62 43.42
C HIS A 644 4.68 -22.55 44.10
N PRO A 645 5.48 -22.05 45.06
CA PRO A 645 6.21 -22.90 45.98
C PRO A 645 5.30 -23.58 47.03
N TYR A 646 4.04 -23.16 47.16
CA TYR A 646 3.10 -23.78 48.09
C TYR A 646 1.72 -23.93 47.46
N GLY A 647 1.35 -25.18 47.20
CA GLY A 647 -0.04 -25.54 47.03
C GLY A 647 -0.74 -25.41 48.37
N VAL A 648 -1.70 -24.49 48.47
CA VAL A 648 -2.90 -24.66 49.29
C VAL A 648 -4.03 -23.98 48.51
N GLY A 649 -4.97 -24.79 48.03
CA GLY A 649 -6.26 -24.25 47.63
C GLY A 649 -6.98 -23.72 48.87
N SER A 650 -7.56 -22.53 48.75
CA SER A 650 -8.60 -22.08 49.67
C SER A 650 -9.65 -21.34 48.87
N THR A 651 -10.76 -22.06 48.66
CA THR A 651 -12.17 -21.62 48.62
C THR A 651 -12.49 -20.23 48.11
#